data_AF-A0A952WR61-F1
#
_entry.id   AF-A0A952WR61-F1
#
_cell.length_a   1.000
_cell.length_b   1.000
_cell.length_c   1.000
_cell.angle_alpha   90.00
_cell.angle_beta   90.00
_cell.angle_gamma   90.00
#
_symmetry.space_group_name_H-M   'P 1'
#
loop_
_entity.id
_entity.type
_entity.pdbx_description
1 polymer ?
#
loop_
_entity_poly.entity_id
_entity_poly.type
_entity_poly.pdbx_seq_one_letter_code
_entity_poly.pdbx_strand_id
1 'polypeptide(L)'
;MRATPGTRSTRARRWRAARVAVVCGSVVGVGTPLAAARTGPGLGASDASGGASAIHGGMGNGLHEFVTAIGKPPPDFDVNSITGRDFAGLRLPLAAVSGPIRFRANRAWSWTEDDRPTFAGSVDMPVHRLVLDGDVRVRLGFYEFASSRAVVWVQMVPGPTDVGTIHQVFLYLDRAETPEADATTSFFAERLPVRAVIDLQGDLELSADMVTRGRPPTPLVNEGEQAMARSLRAWLAPSDEPADEPEPAPRGELPPPGTLRVLPPAERYEPIFARSGIITVSPGNITFVSGETENSLILTDGVVVHYSDLGRGKSLRLNAQRAVVFLPPGPVGDMARLDVKDVRGIYLEGDVVATDGKYTLRGPRVYYDIQRNRAMVVDAVFWTYEAQRRLPFYLRAETIRQESANEFTATRARITSTAFFDPELSIGATSLTVRRVPRPAVIDEQAASAPWGAGPSEAGFAGRGISDEPAAPSDMSTIVDADHITLRAGGLPILYWPTFSGDPEQVPLRDIRIENSSGSGTALRTTWNAFGLLGLEKIEGLEADVMIDAYFERGIALGARLNWKEFDRRGSAFGYLVPYDTGTDLYSPGTEKDRDGQTRGIILADQNEKIDENWRLILEGAYISDESFIDAYFDNLGRSRREMATRANIAYRDESTYFSFEAKGTINDFIANEYLLQTPGYATSRTPEATYIRLFDDPIGSDDPELPGPILWTHEYRAGRLELQFDEPNADERGFSRDSLARRAFGIGRTQSIADRLRSSGYIEDGIFRADTRQQLDMPLHLGEFNVTPYTAGRVTVWDNDFSDFSPGEEDNVRFWYGAGARASTTFQRVDDSVDSRLFDLYRVRHIVTPYANLWQSGTNVDRVNLPVYDESVEGIAEGGIATLGIDQTWQTQRGKAGKWHSVDVFKLNLAYTNSSRDSDRESPIGRFIDYRPELSNVGNFFTSDGVWQVSDALALSGSTVFDTDKSQQARSSLGAIVQHAPDFSSFIEMRAINSEDATNLGFGQAYRFAQKYRFAWAGTYETNVGDFGNIGFELQRSLPTAELGFGINYDNISGETSFGFLFRPAVAQGGTARLRGLGSSDRRQSAGW
;
A
#
# COMPACT_ATOMS: atom_id res chain seq x y z
N MET A 1 -14.79 -71.22 -11.23
CA MET A 1 -15.92 -72.07 -11.66
C MET A 1 -17.09 -71.18 -12.11
N ARG A 2 -17.54 -71.33 -13.37
CA ARG A 2 -18.81 -70.90 -14.04
C ARG A 2 -19.39 -69.50 -13.69
N ALA A 3 -19.30 -68.49 -14.57
CA ALA A 3 -20.03 -68.25 -15.83
C ALA A 3 -21.34 -67.43 -15.68
N THR A 4 -21.34 -66.28 -16.35
CA THR A 4 -22.39 -65.29 -16.74
C THR A 4 -23.62 -65.94 -17.45
N PRO A 5 -24.78 -65.25 -17.67
CA PRO A 5 -24.90 -64.18 -18.72
C PRO A 5 -26.02 -63.09 -18.61
N GLY A 6 -25.82 -62.00 -19.37
CA GLY A 6 -26.84 -61.20 -20.11
C GLY A 6 -27.71 -60.16 -19.37
N THR A 7 -28.16 -59.00 -19.89
CA THR A 7 -27.76 -57.99 -20.91
C THR A 7 -28.89 -56.92 -21.00
N ARG A 8 -28.53 -55.63 -21.05
CA ARG A 8 -29.25 -54.45 -21.64
C ARG A 8 -30.58 -53.93 -21.05
N SER A 9 -30.60 -52.67 -20.57
CA SER A 9 -31.04 -51.50 -21.36
C SER A 9 -30.89 -50.17 -20.60
N THR A 10 -30.80 -49.09 -21.37
CA THR A 10 -30.51 -47.68 -21.08
C THR A 10 -31.55 -46.94 -20.25
N ARG A 11 -31.11 -45.97 -19.41
CA ARG A 11 -31.89 -44.75 -19.10
C ARG A 11 -31.01 -43.59 -18.61
N ALA A 12 -31.08 -42.51 -19.37
CA ALA A 12 -30.53 -41.19 -19.07
C ALA A 12 -31.34 -40.45 -17.99
N ARG A 13 -30.68 -39.62 -17.18
CA ARG A 13 -31.30 -38.46 -16.52
C ARG A 13 -30.39 -37.24 -16.64
N ARG A 14 -30.91 -36.24 -17.36
CA ARG A 14 -30.39 -34.88 -17.53
C ARG A 14 -30.46 -34.12 -16.19
N TRP A 15 -29.39 -33.41 -15.84
CA TRP A 15 -29.42 -32.29 -14.89
C TRP A 15 -29.42 -30.97 -15.68
N ARG A 16 -30.33 -30.07 -15.30
CA ARG A 16 -30.59 -28.80 -15.97
C ARG A 16 -29.61 -27.72 -15.51
N ALA A 17 -29.11 -26.96 -16.47
CA ALA A 17 -28.41 -25.70 -16.27
C ALA A 17 -29.35 -24.61 -15.72
N ALA A 18 -28.89 -23.88 -14.70
CA ALA A 18 -29.49 -22.62 -14.28
C ALA A 18 -28.71 -21.46 -14.93
N ARG A 19 -29.40 -20.74 -15.83
CA ARG A 19 -28.99 -19.41 -16.31
C ARG A 19 -29.50 -18.38 -15.30
N VAL A 20 -28.65 -17.50 -14.81
CA VAL A 20 -29.07 -16.27 -14.11
C VAL A 20 -28.98 -15.13 -15.11
N ALA A 21 -30.11 -14.48 -15.35
CA ALA A 21 -30.28 -13.35 -16.23
C ALA A 21 -30.17 -12.04 -15.44
N VAL A 22 -29.47 -11.07 -16.02
CA VAL A 22 -29.39 -9.67 -15.60
C VAL A 22 -30.66 -8.96 -16.08
N VAL A 23 -31.35 -8.23 -15.20
CA VAL A 23 -32.49 -7.35 -15.56
C VAL A 23 -32.33 -5.98 -14.90
N CYS A 24 -32.15 -4.96 -15.74
CA CYS A 24 -32.32 -3.54 -15.44
C CYS A 24 -33.81 -3.16 -15.32
N GLY A 25 -34.14 -2.24 -14.42
CA GLY A 25 -35.47 -1.64 -14.34
C GLY A 25 -35.43 -0.24 -13.72
N SER A 26 -35.78 0.77 -14.53
CA SER A 26 -35.90 2.19 -14.20
C SER A 26 -37.37 2.63 -14.27
N VAL A 27 -37.90 3.40 -13.29
CA VAL A 27 -39.17 4.14 -13.42
C VAL A 27 -39.15 5.46 -12.61
N VAL A 28 -39.70 6.51 -13.23
CA VAL A 28 -39.89 7.91 -12.82
C VAL A 28 -41.27 8.12 -12.14
N GLY A 29 -41.40 9.08 -11.21
CA GLY A 29 -42.71 9.58 -10.75
C GLY A 29 -42.67 10.82 -9.84
N VAL A 30 -43.56 11.78 -10.11
CA VAL A 30 -43.58 13.22 -9.73
C VAL A 30 -44.56 13.51 -8.56
N GLY A 31 -44.33 14.58 -7.77
CA GLY A 31 -45.41 15.22 -6.97
C GLY A 31 -44.99 16.26 -5.89
N THR A 32 -45.40 17.52 -6.07
CA THR A 32 -45.21 18.70 -5.19
C THR A 32 -46.46 19.00 -4.29
N PRO A 33 -46.49 20.01 -3.38
CA PRO A 33 -46.98 19.86 -1.99
C PRO A 33 -48.21 20.72 -1.62
N LEU A 34 -48.68 20.61 -0.37
CA LEU A 34 -49.65 21.56 0.22
C LEU A 34 -49.35 21.90 1.69
N ALA A 35 -49.94 23.01 2.12
CA ALA A 35 -49.44 24.02 3.06
C ALA A 35 -50.03 23.97 4.50
N ALA A 36 -49.66 25.02 5.25
CA ALA A 36 -50.32 25.63 6.43
C ALA A 36 -49.85 25.15 7.82
N ALA A 37 -49.90 25.92 8.91
CA ALA A 37 -49.88 27.37 9.22
C ALA A 37 -50.00 27.47 10.76
N ARG A 38 -49.69 28.66 11.31
CA ARG A 38 -50.08 29.18 12.67
C ARG A 38 -49.28 28.58 13.84
N THR A 39 -48.91 29.29 14.92
CA THR A 39 -49.19 30.64 15.47
C THR A 39 -48.23 30.84 16.66
N GLY A 40 -47.80 32.08 16.94
CA GLY A 40 -47.08 32.44 18.18
C GLY A 40 -47.99 32.47 19.43
N PRO A 41 -47.79 33.36 20.42
CA PRO A 41 -46.68 34.30 20.64
C PRO A 41 -46.26 34.46 22.14
N GLY A 42 -45.30 35.36 22.39
CA GLY A 42 -45.25 36.19 23.60
C GLY A 42 -44.42 35.62 24.75
N LEU A 43 -43.79 36.41 25.61
CA LEU A 43 -43.71 37.86 25.86
C LEU A 43 -42.48 37.99 26.78
N GLY A 44 -41.55 38.90 26.51
CA GLY A 44 -41.48 40.17 27.24
C GLY A 44 -40.53 40.05 28.43
N ALA A 45 -39.80 41.07 28.89
CA ALA A 45 -39.52 42.41 28.44
C ALA A 45 -38.50 42.97 29.45
N SER A 46 -38.02 44.18 29.18
CA SER A 46 -37.47 45.17 30.11
C SER A 46 -36.02 44.91 30.57
N ASP A 47 -35.05 45.65 30.01
CA ASP A 47 -34.72 47.06 30.30
C ASP A 47 -33.72 47.10 31.47
N ALA A 48 -32.71 47.94 31.58
CA ALA A 48 -32.21 49.15 30.92
C ALA A 48 -31.09 49.60 31.90
N SER A 49 -30.11 50.48 31.65
CA SER A 49 -29.61 51.29 30.55
C SER A 49 -28.47 52.12 31.16
N GLY A 50 -27.65 52.72 30.29
CA GLY A 50 -26.75 53.85 30.61
C GLY A 50 -25.36 53.41 31.07
N GLY A 51 -24.28 53.65 30.32
CA GLY A 51 -23.89 54.86 29.58
C GLY A 51 -22.69 55.50 30.28
N ALA A 52 -21.75 56.23 29.68
CA ALA A 52 -21.38 56.49 28.30
C ALA A 52 -19.94 57.05 28.31
N SER A 53 -19.24 56.97 27.16
CA SER A 53 -18.16 57.86 26.70
C SER A 53 -16.80 57.85 27.46
N ALA A 54 -15.62 57.99 26.87
CA ALA A 54 -15.18 58.25 25.50
C ALA A 54 -13.63 58.18 25.42
N ILE A 55 -13.12 57.81 24.23
CA ILE A 55 -11.97 58.42 23.50
C ILE A 55 -10.52 57.93 23.76
N HIS A 56 -10.00 57.37 22.65
CA HIS A 56 -8.64 57.31 22.09
C HIS A 56 -7.54 56.41 22.68
N GLY A 57 -7.24 55.35 21.89
CA GLY A 57 -5.93 55.24 21.24
C GLY A 57 -4.99 54.17 21.81
N GLY A 58 -4.83 53.06 21.08
CA GLY A 58 -3.75 52.10 21.32
C GLY A 58 -4.19 50.64 21.17
N MET A 59 -4.59 50.21 19.96
CA MET A 59 -4.81 48.79 19.69
C MET A 59 -3.48 48.11 19.38
N GLY A 60 -2.87 47.57 20.43
CA GLY A 60 -1.96 46.43 20.35
C GLY A 60 -2.26 45.58 21.58
N ASN A 61 -3.12 44.57 21.47
CA ASN A 61 -3.33 43.51 22.50
C ASN A 61 -4.40 42.44 22.16
N GLY A 62 -4.85 42.28 20.91
CA GLY A 62 -5.95 41.34 20.59
C GLY A 62 -5.56 39.90 20.26
N LEU A 63 -4.34 39.65 19.77
CA LEU A 63 -3.84 38.30 19.44
C LEU A 63 -3.11 37.64 20.61
N HIS A 64 -2.79 38.40 21.67
CA HIS A 64 -2.17 37.84 22.86
C HIS A 64 -3.20 37.15 23.77
N GLU A 65 -4.49 37.47 23.72
CA GLU A 65 -5.48 36.91 24.64
C GLU A 65 -6.02 35.52 24.26
N PHE A 66 -6.02 35.11 22.98
CA PHE A 66 -6.46 33.75 22.64
C PHE A 66 -5.38 32.67 22.85
N VAL A 67 -4.11 33.08 22.97
CA VAL A 67 -3.04 32.23 23.54
C VAL A 67 -3.17 32.14 25.07
N THR A 68 -4.05 32.92 25.70
CA THR A 68 -4.16 33.08 27.16
C THR A 68 -5.43 32.44 27.75
N ALA A 69 -6.04 31.48 27.06
CA ALA A 69 -6.97 30.51 27.66
C ALA A 69 -6.48 29.05 27.55
N ILE A 70 -5.22 28.86 27.17
CA ILE A 70 -4.46 27.66 27.51
C ILE A 70 -3.97 27.93 28.93
N GLY A 71 -4.35 27.09 29.90
CA GLY A 71 -3.96 27.28 31.30
C GLY A 71 -2.44 27.37 31.44
N LYS A 72 -1.89 28.59 31.36
CA LYS A 72 -0.55 28.86 31.82
C LYS A 72 -0.60 28.61 33.32
N PRO A 73 0.28 27.75 33.84
CA PRO A 73 0.31 27.54 35.27
C PRO A 73 0.61 28.88 35.97
N PRO A 74 0.10 29.09 37.20
CA PRO A 74 0.28 30.36 37.89
C PRO A 74 1.78 30.68 38.08
N PRO A 75 2.16 31.95 38.27
CA PRO A 75 3.58 32.37 38.29
C PRO A 75 4.45 31.67 39.35
N ASP A 76 3.82 31.08 40.36
CA ASP A 76 4.37 30.32 41.47
C ASP A 76 4.34 28.79 41.25
N PHE A 77 3.98 28.32 40.06
CA PHE A 77 4.02 26.91 39.73
C PHE A 77 5.44 26.37 39.75
N ASP A 78 5.68 25.39 40.61
CA ASP A 78 6.97 24.74 40.70
C ASP A 78 7.23 23.89 39.45
N VAL A 79 8.01 24.40 38.51
CA VAL A 79 8.41 23.72 37.27
C VAL A 79 9.15 22.40 37.56
N ASN A 80 9.76 22.25 38.75
CA ASN A 80 10.44 21.02 39.17
C ASN A 80 9.45 19.90 39.54
N SER A 81 8.19 20.23 39.83
CA SER A 81 7.13 19.25 40.09
C SER A 81 6.74 18.44 38.84
N ILE A 82 7.11 18.88 37.64
CA ILE A 82 6.88 18.15 36.39
C ILE A 82 7.82 16.93 36.35
N THR A 83 7.29 15.76 36.72
CA THR A 83 8.05 14.50 36.69
C THR A 83 7.98 13.80 35.33
N GLY A 84 6.98 14.14 34.51
CA GLY A 84 6.66 13.48 33.25
C GLY A 84 5.90 12.16 33.41
N ARG A 85 5.50 11.80 34.65
CA ARG A 85 4.56 10.69 34.89
C ARG A 85 3.17 10.98 34.34
N ASP A 86 2.78 12.24 34.34
CA ASP A 86 1.52 12.77 33.86
C ASP A 86 1.75 14.10 33.08
N PHE A 87 0.68 14.78 32.70
CA PHE A 87 0.75 16.11 32.10
C PHE A 87 0.93 17.25 33.13
N ALA A 88 1.16 16.94 34.40
CA ALA A 88 1.28 17.91 35.51
C ALA A 88 0.11 18.92 35.59
N GLY A 89 -1.10 18.48 35.24
CA GLY A 89 -2.30 19.32 35.17
C GLY A 89 -2.35 20.28 33.97
N LEU A 90 -1.34 20.28 33.09
CA LEU A 90 -1.20 21.19 31.95
C LEU A 90 -1.97 20.68 30.72
N ARG A 91 -2.45 21.64 29.91
CA ARG A 91 -3.03 21.38 28.59
C ARG A 91 -2.01 21.65 27.50
N LEU A 92 -1.80 20.71 26.58
CA LEU A 92 -0.88 20.91 25.46
C LEU A 92 -1.34 22.10 24.60
N PRO A 93 -0.44 23.04 24.22
CA PRO A 93 -0.75 24.20 23.41
C PRO A 93 -0.82 23.86 21.91
N LEU A 94 -1.56 22.80 21.57
CA LEU A 94 -1.73 22.32 20.20
C LEU A 94 -3.20 22.43 19.80
N ALA A 95 -3.44 22.77 18.52
CA ALA A 95 -4.77 22.69 17.96
C ALA A 95 -5.24 21.23 17.90
N ALA A 96 -6.52 21.00 18.17
CA ALA A 96 -7.10 19.67 18.06
C ALA A 96 -7.19 19.25 16.58
N VAL A 97 -6.80 18.01 16.27
CA VAL A 97 -6.96 17.39 14.96
C VAL A 97 -8.01 16.29 15.07
N SER A 98 -9.03 16.31 14.22
CA SER A 98 -10.06 15.27 14.24
C SER A 98 -9.57 13.96 13.63
N GLY A 99 -9.88 12.83 14.27
CA GLY A 99 -9.65 11.49 13.73
C GLY A 99 -9.44 10.43 14.82
N PRO A 100 -9.13 9.17 14.46
CA PRO A 100 -9.08 8.07 15.42
C PRO A 100 -7.82 8.06 16.27
N ILE A 101 -7.90 7.46 17.47
CA ILE A 101 -6.73 7.05 18.27
C ILE A 101 -6.74 5.52 18.31
N ARG A 102 -5.75 4.89 17.67
CA ARG A 102 -5.61 3.43 17.68
C ARG A 102 -4.18 3.02 18.02
N PHE A 103 -4.06 2.03 18.88
CA PHE A 103 -2.80 1.40 19.28
C PHE A 103 -2.84 -0.08 18.96
N ARG A 104 -1.78 -0.60 18.35
CA ARG A 104 -1.56 -2.03 18.14
C ARG A 104 -0.18 -2.43 18.62
N ALA A 105 -0.05 -3.59 19.26
CA ALA A 105 1.23 -4.20 19.62
C ALA A 105 1.05 -5.70 19.93
N ASN A 106 2.13 -6.47 20.01
CA ASN A 106 2.04 -7.86 20.48
C ASN A 106 1.72 -7.89 21.98
N ARG A 107 2.37 -7.03 22.77
CA ARG A 107 2.16 -6.91 24.22
C ARG A 107 1.86 -5.49 24.63
N ALA A 108 0.91 -5.31 25.54
CA ALA A 108 0.58 -4.03 26.12
C ALA A 108 0.50 -4.10 27.65
N TRP A 109 1.06 -3.11 28.34
CA TRP A 109 0.80 -2.85 29.75
C TRP A 109 -0.04 -1.60 29.90
N SER A 110 -1.05 -1.62 30.76
CA SER A 110 -1.94 -0.47 30.99
C SER A 110 -2.08 -0.14 32.49
N TRP A 111 -2.02 1.15 32.83
CA TRP A 111 -2.33 1.65 34.18
C TRP A 111 -2.82 3.10 34.12
N THR A 112 -3.32 3.62 35.24
CA THR A 112 -3.74 5.03 35.37
C THR A 112 -2.84 5.75 36.36
N GLU A 113 -2.53 7.02 36.06
CA GLU A 113 -1.86 7.94 36.98
C GLU A 113 -2.90 8.94 37.50
N ASP A 114 -3.15 8.91 38.81
CA ASP A 114 -4.18 9.71 39.49
C ASP A 114 -3.58 10.78 40.44
N ASP A 115 -2.28 10.72 40.73
CA ASP A 115 -1.58 11.62 41.66
C ASP A 115 -0.94 12.80 40.89
N ARG A 116 -1.62 13.95 40.90
CA ARG A 116 -1.24 15.13 40.10
C ARG A 116 -1.45 16.46 40.84
N PRO A 117 -0.68 17.51 40.51
CA PRO A 117 -0.88 18.84 41.09
C PRO A 117 -2.21 19.45 40.63
N THR A 118 -3.01 19.98 41.55
CA THR A 118 -4.25 20.72 41.26
C THR A 118 -4.03 22.23 41.43
N PHE A 119 -4.37 23.01 40.40
CA PHE A 119 -4.29 24.48 40.40
C PHE A 119 -5.44 25.06 39.57
N ALA A 120 -5.72 26.36 39.70
CA ALA A 120 -6.80 27.00 38.94
C ALA A 120 -6.56 26.88 37.43
N GLY A 121 -7.43 26.12 36.73
CA GLY A 121 -7.29 25.82 35.30
C GLY A 121 -6.61 24.50 34.96
N SER A 122 -6.21 23.69 35.96
CA SER A 122 -5.64 22.35 35.74
C SER A 122 -6.66 21.35 35.23
N VAL A 123 -6.24 20.41 34.39
CA VAL A 123 -7.09 19.31 33.89
C VAL A 123 -7.24 18.23 34.96
N ASP A 124 -8.48 17.99 35.42
CA ASP A 124 -8.81 17.02 36.47
C ASP A 124 -9.41 15.69 35.94
N MET A 125 -8.89 15.14 34.83
CA MET A 125 -9.21 13.79 34.31
C MET A 125 -8.00 12.83 34.31
N PRO A 126 -8.11 11.56 34.74
CA PRO A 126 -6.96 10.67 34.91
C PRO A 126 -6.12 10.50 33.63
N VAL A 127 -4.82 10.22 33.78
CA VAL A 127 -3.95 9.92 32.63
C VAL A 127 -3.85 8.42 32.46
N HIS A 128 -4.36 7.91 31.34
CA HIS A 128 -4.17 6.52 30.95
C HIS A 128 -2.77 6.34 30.36
N ARG A 129 -2.02 5.40 30.92
CA ARG A 129 -0.67 5.04 30.50
C ARG A 129 -0.69 3.71 29.78
N LEU A 130 0.03 3.63 28.67
CA LEU A 130 0.30 2.38 27.97
C LEU A 130 1.81 2.20 27.77
N VAL A 131 2.27 0.96 27.84
CA VAL A 131 3.54 0.53 27.24
C VAL A 131 3.20 -0.52 26.21
N LEU A 132 3.68 -0.34 24.99
CA LEU A 132 3.44 -1.20 23.84
C LEU A 132 4.78 -1.84 23.43
N ASP A 133 4.79 -3.13 23.13
CA ASP A 133 6.00 -3.90 22.81
C ASP A 133 5.74 -4.97 21.75
N GLY A 134 6.55 -4.98 20.68
CA GLY A 134 6.39 -5.86 19.51
C GLY A 134 5.38 -5.31 18.48
N ASP A 135 5.80 -5.19 17.22
CA ASP A 135 5.05 -4.63 16.07
C ASP A 135 4.12 -3.46 16.45
N VAL A 136 4.68 -2.43 17.09
CA VAL A 136 3.87 -1.33 17.58
C VAL A 136 3.42 -0.48 16.40
N ARG A 137 2.11 -0.37 16.19
CA ARG A 137 1.49 0.59 15.26
C ARG A 137 0.64 1.58 16.04
N VAL A 138 0.82 2.86 15.76
CA VAL A 138 0.03 3.93 16.37
C VAL A 138 -0.57 4.79 15.29
N ARG A 139 -1.89 4.97 15.33
CA ARG A 139 -2.61 5.94 14.52
C ARG A 139 -3.18 7.05 15.39
N LEU A 140 -2.78 8.29 15.10
CA LEU A 140 -3.31 9.51 15.72
C LEU A 140 -3.86 10.43 14.62
N GLY A 141 -5.18 10.43 14.46
CA GLY A 141 -5.84 11.12 13.36
C GLY A 141 -5.41 10.55 12.00
N PHE A 142 -4.78 11.39 11.18
CA PHE A 142 -4.25 11.01 9.86
C PHE A 142 -2.79 10.52 9.90
N TYR A 143 -2.12 10.59 11.06
CA TYR A 143 -0.72 10.19 11.20
C TYR A 143 -0.61 8.75 11.68
N GLU A 144 0.27 7.99 11.05
CA GLU A 144 0.56 6.60 11.42
C GLU A 144 2.07 6.41 11.68
N PHE A 145 2.37 5.72 12.77
CA PHE A 145 3.72 5.44 13.25
C PHE A 145 3.90 3.94 13.42
N ALA A 146 5.04 3.41 12.99
CA ALA A 146 5.54 2.11 13.40
C ALA A 146 6.66 2.27 14.42
N SER A 147 6.79 1.31 15.32
CA SER A 147 7.86 1.29 16.30
C SER A 147 8.09 -0.13 16.82
N SER A 148 9.27 -0.37 17.41
CA SER A 148 9.48 -1.63 18.13
C SER A 148 8.83 -1.62 19.51
N ARG A 149 8.83 -0.46 20.19
CA ARG A 149 8.21 -0.24 21.51
C ARG A 149 7.66 1.18 21.61
N ALA A 150 6.68 1.41 22.47
CA ALA A 150 6.18 2.75 22.75
C ALA A 150 5.76 2.92 24.21
N VAL A 151 5.86 4.14 24.71
CA VAL A 151 5.19 4.58 25.94
C VAL A 151 4.20 5.67 25.58
N VAL A 152 2.97 5.55 26.06
CA VAL A 152 1.85 6.42 25.69
C VAL A 152 1.22 7.01 26.95
N TRP A 153 0.87 8.28 26.86
CA TRP A 153 0.02 9.00 27.80
C TRP A 153 -1.20 9.48 27.03
N VAL A 154 -2.39 9.11 27.48
CA VAL A 154 -3.66 9.62 26.95
C VAL A 154 -4.43 10.24 28.09
N GLN A 155 -4.80 11.51 27.94
CA GLN A 155 -5.62 12.20 28.91
C GLN A 155 -6.80 12.86 28.20
N MET A 156 -8.01 12.57 28.68
CA MET A 156 -9.20 13.28 28.25
C MET A 156 -9.19 14.70 28.84
N VAL A 157 -9.45 15.71 28.02
CA VAL A 157 -9.46 17.11 28.41
C VAL A 157 -10.77 17.74 27.91
N PRO A 158 -11.40 18.63 28.68
CA PRO A 158 -12.50 19.44 28.17
C PRO A 158 -12.07 20.22 26.93
N GLY A 159 -12.72 19.96 25.79
CA GLY A 159 -12.53 20.72 24.56
C GLY A 159 -13.09 22.15 24.67
N PRO A 160 -12.86 23.01 23.66
CA PRO A 160 -13.63 24.24 23.51
C PRO A 160 -15.13 23.92 23.48
N THR A 161 -15.99 24.88 23.82
CA THR A 161 -17.45 24.72 24.01
C THR A 161 -18.21 24.02 22.87
N ASP A 162 -17.59 23.86 21.70
CA ASP A 162 -18.19 23.32 20.48
C ASP A 162 -17.66 21.92 20.07
N VAL A 163 -16.64 21.36 20.76
CA VAL A 163 -15.94 20.11 20.38
C VAL A 163 -16.11 18.98 21.43
N GLY A 164 -16.79 19.22 22.54
CA GLY A 164 -16.98 18.19 23.58
C GLY A 164 -15.68 17.85 24.31
N THR A 165 -15.31 16.56 24.40
CA THR A 165 -14.06 16.09 25.04
C THR A 165 -12.99 15.79 24.00
N ILE A 166 -11.79 16.35 24.18
CA ILE A 166 -10.63 16.08 23.32
C ILE A 166 -9.61 15.24 24.09
N HIS A 167 -8.75 14.51 23.38
CA HIS A 167 -7.71 13.69 23.99
C HIS A 167 -6.35 14.32 23.72
N GLN A 168 -5.63 14.69 24.78
CA GLN A 168 -4.22 15.02 24.64
C GLN A 168 -3.38 13.78 24.80
N VAL A 169 -2.48 13.57 23.85
CA VAL A 169 -1.67 12.37 23.74
C VAL A 169 -0.20 12.76 23.69
N PHE A 170 0.61 12.10 24.52
CA PHE A 170 2.06 12.10 24.39
C PHE A 170 2.50 10.67 24.05
N LEU A 171 3.36 10.52 23.04
CA LEU A 171 4.00 9.26 22.74
C LEU A 171 5.50 9.39 22.80
N TYR A 172 6.14 8.33 23.27
CA TYR A 172 7.58 8.14 23.18
C TYR A 172 7.85 6.82 22.47
N LEU A 173 8.31 6.90 21.22
CA LEU A 173 8.51 5.76 20.33
C LEU A 173 10.00 5.36 20.27
N ASP A 174 10.28 4.05 20.30
CA ASP A 174 11.61 3.43 20.20
C ASP A 174 11.83 2.78 18.82
N ARG A 175 12.70 3.38 18.02
CA ARG A 175 12.92 3.08 16.58
C ARG A 175 11.64 3.35 15.77
N ALA A 176 11.19 4.60 15.80
CA ALA A 176 10.01 5.06 15.09
C ALA A 176 10.27 5.18 13.58
N GLU A 177 9.32 4.72 12.78
CA GLU A 177 9.32 4.88 11.32
C GLU A 177 7.88 5.08 10.78
N THR A 178 7.76 5.47 9.50
CA THR A 178 6.45 5.60 8.83
C THR A 178 6.16 4.35 7.99
N PRO A 179 5.08 3.59 8.26
CA PRO A 179 4.79 2.30 7.60
C PRO A 179 4.59 2.36 6.08
N GLU A 180 4.08 3.48 5.53
CA GLU A 180 3.58 3.56 4.14
C GLU A 180 3.92 4.89 3.43
N ALA A 181 5.07 5.51 3.74
CA ALA A 181 5.49 6.72 3.04
C ALA A 181 6.35 6.42 1.80
N ASP A 182 6.10 7.13 0.68
CA ASP A 182 7.06 7.26 -0.43
C ASP A 182 8.44 7.69 0.13
N ALA A 183 9.53 7.34 -0.57
CA ALA A 183 10.91 7.62 -0.13
C ALA A 183 11.24 9.14 0.06
N THR A 184 10.29 10.02 -0.20
CA THR A 184 10.35 11.48 0.04
C THR A 184 9.69 11.93 1.35
N THR A 185 8.96 11.06 2.06
CA THR A 185 8.24 11.36 3.32
C THR A 185 8.44 10.32 4.43
N SER A 186 9.33 9.34 4.23
CA SER A 186 9.74 8.44 5.30
C SER A 186 10.66 9.17 6.29
N PHE A 187 10.45 8.92 7.59
CA PHE A 187 11.41 9.30 8.61
C PHE A 187 11.76 8.06 9.43
N PHE A 188 12.97 8.06 9.97
CA PHE A 188 13.40 7.11 10.99
C PHE A 188 13.93 7.92 12.18
N ALA A 189 13.55 7.52 13.38
CA ALA A 189 14.05 8.13 14.60
C ALA A 189 14.21 7.08 15.70
N GLU A 190 15.41 6.95 16.25
CA GLU A 190 15.67 6.00 17.36
C GLU A 190 14.82 6.28 18.60
N ARG A 191 14.55 7.56 18.86
CA ARG A 191 13.67 8.04 19.94
C ARG A 191 12.84 9.19 19.40
N LEU A 192 11.52 9.02 19.34
CA LEU A 192 10.61 10.05 18.84
C LEU A 192 9.56 10.41 19.89
N PRO A 193 9.65 11.58 20.53
CA PRO A 193 8.55 12.15 21.30
C PRO A 193 7.53 12.82 20.37
N VAL A 194 6.27 12.41 20.45
CA VAL A 194 5.15 12.98 19.69
C VAL A 194 4.14 13.59 20.66
N ARG A 195 3.67 14.80 20.35
CA ARG A 195 2.59 15.49 21.07
C ARG A 195 1.42 15.66 20.13
N ALA A 196 0.23 15.29 20.57
CA ALA A 196 -0.99 15.45 19.79
C ALA A 196 -2.14 15.88 20.69
N VAL A 197 -3.07 16.63 20.11
CA VAL A 197 -4.39 16.88 20.69
C VAL A 197 -5.38 16.42 19.63
N ILE A 198 -6.19 15.42 19.97
CA ILE A 198 -7.05 14.72 19.03
C ILE A 198 -8.52 14.91 19.45
N ASP A 199 -9.33 15.34 18.50
CA ASP A 199 -10.77 15.25 18.58
C ASP A 199 -11.19 13.87 18.06
N LEU A 200 -11.55 12.97 18.97
CA LEU A 200 -11.66 11.54 18.71
C LEU A 200 -12.90 11.24 17.83
N GLN A 201 -12.67 10.64 16.66
CA GLN A 201 -13.73 10.13 15.78
C GLN A 201 -13.81 8.60 15.94
N GLY A 202 -14.86 8.10 16.60
CA GLY A 202 -15.03 6.69 16.98
C GLY A 202 -14.50 6.37 18.38
N ASP A 203 -14.21 5.10 18.66
CA ASP A 203 -13.66 4.67 19.95
C ASP A 203 -12.13 4.74 20.01
N LEU A 204 -11.60 4.91 21.22
CA LEU A 204 -10.17 4.72 21.49
C LEU A 204 -9.88 3.22 21.54
N GLU A 205 -9.05 2.75 20.62
CA GLU A 205 -8.82 1.32 20.42
C GLU A 205 -7.40 0.91 20.82
N LEU A 206 -7.29 -0.18 21.60
CA LEU A 206 -6.04 -0.89 21.87
C LEU A 206 -6.23 -2.35 21.46
N SER A 207 -5.48 -2.77 20.45
CA SER A 207 -5.39 -4.17 20.01
C SER A 207 -4.03 -4.73 20.43
N ALA A 208 -4.01 -5.78 21.24
CA ALA A 208 -2.77 -6.48 21.54
C ALA A 208 -3.01 -7.95 21.85
N ASP A 209 -2.05 -8.80 21.45
CA ASP A 209 -2.10 -10.24 21.67
C ASP A 209 -2.13 -10.56 23.19
N MET A 210 -1.48 -9.72 24.01
CA MET A 210 -1.55 -9.80 25.47
C MET A 210 -1.61 -8.41 26.14
N VAL A 211 -2.60 -8.21 27.03
CA VAL A 211 -2.74 -6.98 27.84
C VAL A 211 -2.58 -7.27 29.33
N THR A 212 -1.56 -6.67 29.96
CA THR A 212 -1.30 -6.76 31.40
C THR A 212 -1.70 -5.45 32.09
N ARG A 213 -2.37 -5.52 33.25
CA ARG A 213 -2.65 -4.32 34.08
C ARG A 213 -1.51 -4.08 35.07
N GLY A 214 -1.04 -2.84 35.16
CA GLY A 214 0.03 -2.41 36.06
C GLY A 214 1.22 -1.82 35.33
N ARG A 215 2.05 -1.08 36.07
CA ARG A 215 3.26 -0.41 35.55
C ARG A 215 4.37 -1.46 35.30
N PRO A 216 4.88 -1.61 34.07
CA PRO A 216 5.92 -2.58 33.78
C PRO A 216 7.30 -2.14 34.29
N PRO A 217 8.18 -3.08 34.67
CA PRO A 217 9.55 -2.80 35.13
C PRO A 217 10.52 -2.58 33.95
N THR A 218 10.19 -1.72 32.99
CA THR A 218 11.04 -1.44 31.81
C THR A 218 11.74 -0.08 31.91
N PRO A 219 13.04 0.03 31.55
CA PRO A 219 13.75 1.31 31.49
C PRO A 219 13.10 2.35 30.57
N LEU A 220 12.37 1.90 29.54
CA LEU A 220 11.72 2.75 28.56
C LEU A 220 10.68 3.69 29.19
N VAL A 221 10.01 3.26 30.26
CA VAL A 221 9.06 4.11 31.00
C VAL A 221 9.77 5.33 31.59
N ASN A 222 10.94 5.12 32.21
CA ASN A 222 11.70 6.21 32.82
C ASN A 222 12.28 7.16 31.74
N GLU A 223 12.75 6.63 30.62
CA GLU A 223 13.20 7.44 29.47
C GLU A 223 12.08 8.32 28.92
N GLY A 224 10.89 7.74 28.74
CA GLY A 224 9.71 8.45 28.24
C GLY A 224 9.22 9.52 29.21
N GLU A 225 9.20 9.24 30.53
CA GLU A 225 8.85 10.23 31.57
C GLU A 225 9.82 11.41 31.54
N GLN A 226 11.13 11.15 31.45
CA GLN A 226 12.12 12.22 31.31
C GLN A 226 11.94 13.03 30.02
N ALA A 227 11.60 12.38 28.90
CA ALA A 227 11.36 13.05 27.63
C ALA A 227 10.12 13.96 27.69
N MET A 228 9.04 13.49 28.33
CA MET A 228 7.83 14.27 28.57
C MET A 228 8.10 15.45 29.50
N ALA A 229 8.81 15.23 30.61
CA ALA A 229 9.18 16.28 31.55
C ALA A 229 10.03 17.37 30.89
N ARG A 230 11.03 16.99 30.10
CA ARG A 230 11.83 17.94 29.30
C ARG A 230 10.94 18.71 28.31
N SER A 231 10.01 18.03 27.64
CA SER A 231 9.12 18.66 26.66
C SER A 231 8.20 19.72 27.29
N LEU A 232 7.61 19.43 28.45
CA LEU A 232 6.74 20.35 29.17
C LEU A 232 7.53 21.50 29.83
N ARG A 233 8.69 21.22 30.43
CA ARG A 233 9.56 22.27 31.02
C ARG A 233 10.11 23.21 29.96
N ALA A 234 10.52 22.70 28.81
CA ALA A 234 10.99 23.53 27.69
C ALA A 234 9.91 24.49 27.17
N TRP A 235 8.65 24.08 27.25
CA TRP A 235 7.52 24.96 26.93
C TRP A 235 7.30 26.06 27.97
N LEU A 236 7.59 25.80 29.25
CA LEU A 236 7.42 26.76 30.35
C LEU A 236 8.65 27.65 30.60
N ALA A 237 9.79 27.37 29.96
CA ALA A 237 11.00 28.16 30.13
C ALA A 237 10.83 29.58 29.54
N PRO A 238 11.29 30.64 30.24
CA PRO A 238 11.31 31.99 29.69
C PRO A 238 12.25 32.05 28.47
N SER A 239 11.74 32.57 27.36
CA SER A 239 12.48 32.73 26.10
C SER A 239 13.45 33.93 26.19
N ASP A 240 14.73 33.67 26.44
CA ASP A 240 15.80 34.68 26.54
C ASP A 240 16.74 34.72 25.31
N GLU A 241 16.29 34.33 24.11
CA GLU A 241 17.06 34.52 22.86
C GLU A 241 16.37 35.48 21.89
N PRO A 242 17.08 36.46 21.27
CA PRO A 242 16.53 37.32 20.24
C PRO A 242 16.21 36.54 18.96
N ALA A 243 15.10 36.90 18.33
CA ALA A 243 14.60 36.35 17.09
C ALA A 243 15.54 36.61 15.89
N ASP A 244 15.88 35.56 15.15
CA ASP A 244 16.15 35.68 13.71
C ASP A 244 14.85 35.38 12.96
N GLU A 245 14.21 36.44 12.45
CA GLU A 245 13.02 36.38 11.60
C GLU A 245 13.37 35.90 10.18
N PRO A 246 12.66 34.90 9.63
CA PRO A 246 12.38 34.86 8.20
C PRO A 246 11.14 35.72 7.90
N GLU A 247 11.30 36.63 6.95
CA GLU A 247 10.34 37.63 6.45
C GLU A 247 8.91 37.08 6.17
N PRO A 248 7.84 37.76 6.61
CA PRO A 248 6.47 37.35 6.31
C PRO A 248 5.93 38.01 5.02
N ALA A 249 5.33 37.19 4.15
CA ALA A 249 4.43 37.70 3.11
C ALA A 249 3.01 37.92 3.69
N PRO A 250 2.27 38.96 3.27
CA PRO A 250 1.17 39.53 4.04
C PRO A 250 -0.19 38.88 3.72
N ARG A 251 -1.06 38.73 4.74
CA ARG A 251 -2.52 38.76 4.54
C ARG A 251 -3.21 39.48 5.69
N GLY A 252 -4.06 40.43 5.30
CA GLY A 252 -4.81 41.33 6.16
C GLY A 252 -5.97 40.70 6.93
N GLU A 253 -6.50 41.56 7.78
CA GLU A 253 -7.43 41.40 8.89
C GLU A 253 -8.79 40.75 8.55
N LEU A 254 -9.32 39.99 9.52
CA LEU A 254 -10.75 39.74 9.69
C LEU A 254 -11.30 40.59 10.87
N PRO A 255 -12.59 40.98 10.87
CA PRO A 255 -13.19 41.90 11.84
C PRO A 255 -13.56 41.24 13.19
N PRO A 256 -13.97 42.02 14.22
CA PRO A 256 -14.07 41.58 15.62
C PRO A 256 -15.34 40.76 15.96
N PRO A 257 -15.31 39.97 17.06
CA PRO A 257 -16.41 39.10 17.47
C PRO A 257 -17.46 39.81 18.33
N GLY A 258 -18.73 39.59 18.01
CA GLY A 258 -19.85 39.95 18.87
C GLY A 258 -21.11 39.17 18.53
N THR A 259 -21.58 38.39 19.51
CA THR A 259 -22.89 37.70 19.69
C THR A 259 -23.01 36.21 19.32
N LEU A 260 -23.61 35.49 20.28
CA LEU A 260 -23.84 34.04 20.46
C LEU A 260 -24.11 33.23 19.17
N ARG A 261 -23.52 32.03 19.05
CA ARG A 261 -23.77 31.11 17.92
C ARG A 261 -24.26 29.74 18.36
N VAL A 262 -25.54 29.51 18.08
CA VAL A 262 -26.18 28.21 17.93
C VAL A 262 -25.30 27.33 17.02
N LEU A 263 -25.03 26.08 17.42
CA LEU A 263 -24.34 25.09 16.56
C LEU A 263 -25.02 25.06 15.20
N PRO A 264 -24.31 25.33 14.08
CA PRO A 264 -24.94 25.31 12.78
C PRO A 264 -25.34 23.87 12.44
N PRO A 265 -26.50 23.65 11.80
CA PRO A 265 -26.85 22.36 11.24
C PRO A 265 -25.74 21.93 10.25
N ALA A 266 -25.52 20.61 10.11
CA ALA A 266 -24.64 20.03 9.09
C ALA A 266 -24.72 20.86 7.79
N GLU A 267 -23.59 21.37 7.30
CA GLU A 267 -23.55 22.37 6.22
C GLU A 267 -24.32 21.86 5.00
N ARG A 268 -25.60 22.22 4.93
CA ARG A 268 -26.33 22.29 3.67
C ARG A 268 -25.56 23.32 2.86
N TYR A 269 -25.02 22.92 1.72
CA TYR A 269 -24.39 23.85 0.80
C TYR A 269 -25.40 24.94 0.43
N GLU A 270 -25.12 26.12 0.96
CA GLU A 270 -25.91 27.32 0.77
C GLU A 270 -25.43 28.08 -0.47
N PRO A 271 -26.31 28.87 -1.10
CA PRO A 271 -25.95 29.85 -2.13
C PRO A 271 -24.62 30.60 -1.93
N ILE A 272 -23.95 31.01 -3.01
CA ILE A 272 -22.74 31.89 -2.96
C ILE A 272 -23.02 33.15 -2.10
N PHE A 273 -24.25 33.67 -2.15
CA PHE A 273 -24.79 34.63 -1.19
C PHE A 273 -25.82 33.94 -0.28
N ALA A 274 -25.47 33.65 0.97
CA ALA A 274 -26.44 33.10 1.90
C ALA A 274 -27.63 34.05 2.07
N ARG A 275 -28.82 33.52 2.41
CA ARG A 275 -30.06 34.34 2.52
C ARG A 275 -30.00 35.39 3.64
N SER A 276 -28.96 35.38 4.46
CA SER A 276 -28.67 36.33 5.53
C SER A 276 -27.25 36.85 5.38
N GLY A 277 -27.07 38.16 5.44
CA GLY A 277 -25.75 38.80 5.36
C GLY A 277 -25.85 40.24 4.86
N ILE A 278 -24.72 40.93 4.82
CA ILE A 278 -24.66 42.34 4.44
C ILE A 278 -23.77 42.49 3.21
N ILE A 279 -24.26 43.22 2.22
CA ILE A 279 -23.51 43.65 1.05
C ILE A 279 -23.04 45.07 1.30
N THR A 280 -21.73 45.24 1.43
CA THR A 280 -21.10 46.56 1.48
C THR A 280 -20.56 46.89 0.11
N VAL A 281 -20.90 48.05 -0.43
CA VAL A 281 -20.40 48.54 -1.72
C VAL A 281 -19.50 49.75 -1.48
N SER A 282 -18.33 49.75 -2.11
CA SER A 282 -17.36 50.85 -2.03
C SER A 282 -16.97 51.30 -3.44
N PRO A 283 -17.77 52.19 -4.05
CA PRO A 283 -17.46 52.76 -5.35
C PRO A 283 -16.91 54.18 -5.27
N GLY A 284 -16.34 54.67 -6.37
CA GLY A 284 -15.98 56.09 -6.50
C GLY A 284 -17.21 57.01 -6.62
N ASN A 285 -18.29 56.53 -7.24
CA ASN A 285 -19.55 57.26 -7.37
C ASN A 285 -20.78 56.33 -7.26
N ILE A 286 -21.86 56.82 -6.64
CA ILE A 286 -23.15 56.14 -6.48
C ILE A 286 -24.25 57.00 -7.08
N THR A 287 -25.00 56.45 -8.03
CA THR A 287 -26.21 57.06 -8.58
C THR A 287 -27.41 56.18 -8.25
N PHE A 288 -28.42 56.77 -7.60
CA PHE A 288 -29.69 56.09 -7.33
C PHE A 288 -30.71 56.40 -8.40
N VAL A 289 -31.36 55.34 -8.90
CA VAL A 289 -32.44 55.42 -9.86
C VAL A 289 -33.65 54.74 -9.25
N SER A 290 -34.71 55.50 -8.96
CA SER A 290 -35.97 54.93 -8.48
C SER A 290 -36.89 54.61 -9.67
N GLY A 291 -37.59 53.49 -9.59
CA GLY A 291 -38.55 53.04 -10.61
C GLY A 291 -39.82 52.48 -9.98
N GLU A 292 -40.88 52.34 -10.78
CA GLU A 292 -42.21 51.88 -10.31
C GLU A 292 -42.21 50.43 -9.80
N THR A 293 -41.35 49.58 -10.37
CA THR A 293 -41.30 48.12 -10.10
C THR A 293 -40.00 47.66 -9.46
N GLU A 294 -38.93 48.44 -9.61
CA GLU A 294 -37.60 48.21 -9.03
C GLU A 294 -36.83 49.53 -8.88
N ASN A 295 -35.94 49.56 -7.89
CA ASN A 295 -34.93 50.59 -7.73
C ASN A 295 -33.58 50.04 -8.18
N SER A 296 -32.65 50.91 -8.59
CA SER A 296 -31.30 50.53 -8.99
C SER A 296 -30.27 51.48 -8.38
N LEU A 297 -29.16 50.92 -7.90
CA LEU A 297 -27.95 51.67 -7.56
C LEU A 297 -26.90 51.43 -8.65
N ILE A 298 -26.53 52.48 -9.37
CA ILE A 298 -25.47 52.45 -10.38
C ILE A 298 -24.18 52.92 -9.70
N LEU A 299 -23.18 52.05 -9.69
CA LEU A 299 -21.90 52.23 -9.02
C LEU A 299 -20.80 52.33 -10.08
N THR A 300 -20.02 53.41 -10.09
CA THR A 300 -18.98 53.67 -11.11
C THR A 300 -17.65 54.10 -10.48
N ASP A 301 -16.62 54.26 -11.33
CA ASP A 301 -15.26 54.66 -10.97
C ASP A 301 -14.51 53.63 -10.10
N GLY A 302 -14.72 52.35 -10.43
CA GLY A 302 -14.17 51.22 -9.66
C GLY A 302 -15.07 50.88 -8.49
N VAL A 303 -15.45 49.60 -8.38
CA VAL A 303 -16.40 49.11 -7.39
C VAL A 303 -15.83 47.88 -6.71
N VAL A 304 -15.80 47.92 -5.38
CA VAL A 304 -15.60 46.73 -4.55
C VAL A 304 -16.92 46.42 -3.85
N VAL A 305 -17.45 45.23 -4.11
CA VAL A 305 -18.59 44.66 -3.38
C VAL A 305 -18.04 43.62 -2.42
N HIS A 306 -18.27 43.83 -1.13
CA HIS A 306 -17.90 42.88 -0.08
C HIS A 306 -19.17 42.34 0.56
N TYR A 307 -19.40 41.05 0.41
CA TYR A 307 -20.43 40.32 1.11
C TYR A 307 -19.83 39.66 2.35
N SER A 308 -20.46 39.84 3.51
CA SER A 308 -20.09 39.17 4.75
C SER A 308 -21.31 38.62 5.46
N ASP A 309 -21.24 37.34 5.82
CA ASP A 309 -22.16 36.70 6.76
C ASP A 309 -21.46 36.56 8.12
N LEU A 310 -21.68 37.54 8.99
CA LEU A 310 -21.13 37.58 10.36
C LEU A 310 -21.57 36.39 11.20
N GLY A 311 -22.76 35.86 10.89
CA GLY A 311 -23.35 34.73 11.56
C GLY A 311 -22.88 33.39 11.03
N ARG A 312 -21.95 33.32 10.04
CA ARG A 312 -21.32 32.08 9.50
C ARG A 312 -19.84 32.14 9.14
N GLY A 313 -19.21 33.31 9.19
CA GLY A 313 -17.79 33.47 8.86
C GLY A 313 -17.50 33.33 7.35
N LYS A 314 -18.52 33.44 6.50
CA LYS A 314 -18.37 33.47 5.03
C LYS A 314 -18.16 34.92 4.55
N SER A 315 -17.17 35.12 3.69
CA SER A 315 -16.87 36.39 3.03
C SER A 315 -16.66 36.16 1.54
N LEU A 316 -17.22 37.04 0.72
CA LEU A 316 -17.03 37.07 -0.73
C LEU A 316 -16.68 38.47 -1.15
N ARG A 317 -15.62 38.62 -1.94
CA ARG A 317 -15.20 39.88 -2.52
C ARG A 317 -15.39 39.86 -4.04
N LEU A 318 -16.06 40.88 -4.56
CA LEU A 318 -16.27 41.10 -5.99
C LEU A 318 -15.69 42.47 -6.34
N ASN A 319 -14.76 42.52 -7.29
CA ASN A 319 -14.22 43.77 -7.82
C ASN A 319 -14.67 43.93 -9.27
N ALA A 320 -15.01 45.15 -9.70
CA ALA A 320 -15.33 45.48 -11.09
C ALA A 320 -15.11 46.98 -11.36
N GLN A 321 -15.16 47.42 -12.63
CA GLN A 321 -15.14 48.84 -12.98
C GLN A 321 -16.49 49.52 -12.72
N ARG A 322 -17.58 48.80 -12.94
CA ARG A 322 -18.97 49.26 -12.77
C ARG A 322 -19.83 48.16 -12.16
N ALA A 323 -20.86 48.56 -11.41
CA ALA A 323 -21.86 47.64 -10.91
C ALA A 323 -23.26 48.27 -10.93
N VAL A 324 -24.29 47.44 -11.08
CA VAL A 324 -25.68 47.81 -10.84
C VAL A 324 -26.25 46.87 -9.79
N VAL A 325 -26.76 47.43 -8.71
CA VAL A 325 -27.44 46.68 -7.65
C VAL A 325 -28.94 46.91 -7.78
N PHE A 326 -29.70 45.85 -8.02
CA PHE A 326 -31.15 45.90 -8.19
C PHE A 326 -31.84 45.71 -6.83
N LEU A 327 -32.76 46.60 -6.51
CA LEU A 327 -33.45 46.69 -5.21
C LEU A 327 -34.98 46.66 -5.41
N PRO A 328 -35.76 46.23 -4.41
CA PRO A 328 -37.20 46.41 -4.42
C PRO A 328 -37.58 47.91 -4.38
N PRO A 329 -38.80 48.27 -4.85
CA PRO A 329 -39.28 49.64 -4.80
C PRO A 329 -39.53 50.10 -3.35
N GLY A 330 -39.23 51.36 -3.04
CA GLY A 330 -39.31 51.95 -1.70
C GLY A 330 -38.11 52.86 -1.34
N PRO A 331 -38.12 53.50 -0.16
CA PRO A 331 -37.01 54.32 0.30
C PRO A 331 -35.78 53.46 0.65
N VAL A 332 -34.61 53.82 0.10
CA VAL A 332 -33.33 53.16 0.41
C VAL A 332 -32.60 53.98 1.48
N GLY A 333 -32.41 53.39 2.66
CA GLY A 333 -31.82 54.08 3.81
C GLY A 333 -30.31 54.32 3.68
N ASP A 334 -29.54 53.24 3.55
CA ASP A 334 -28.08 53.27 3.38
C ASP A 334 -27.73 52.65 2.02
N MET A 335 -27.15 53.47 1.13
CA MET A 335 -26.79 53.04 -0.24
C MET A 335 -25.43 52.34 -0.30
N ALA A 336 -24.61 52.45 0.74
CA ALA A 336 -23.29 51.83 0.82
C ALA A 336 -23.33 50.48 1.55
N ARG A 337 -24.35 50.25 2.39
CA ARG A 337 -24.53 49.01 3.16
C ARG A 337 -25.96 48.49 3.04
N LEU A 338 -26.12 47.39 2.31
CA LEU A 338 -27.41 46.79 1.98
C LEU A 338 -27.56 45.43 2.66
N ASP A 339 -28.75 45.12 3.18
CA ASP A 339 -29.07 43.77 3.64
C ASP A 339 -29.31 42.87 2.40
N VAL A 340 -28.73 41.67 2.37
CA VAL A 340 -28.84 40.75 1.22
C VAL A 340 -30.30 40.51 0.82
N LYS A 341 -31.22 40.43 1.80
CA LYS A 341 -32.64 40.17 1.56
C LYS A 341 -33.32 41.27 0.72
N ASP A 342 -32.77 42.48 0.78
CA ASP A 342 -33.26 43.67 0.09
C ASP A 342 -32.55 43.87 -1.26
N VAL A 343 -31.69 42.94 -1.68
CA VAL A 343 -31.03 42.95 -2.98
C VAL A 343 -31.61 41.86 -3.88
N ARG A 344 -32.16 42.26 -5.02
CA ARG A 344 -32.70 41.33 -6.03
C ARG A 344 -31.58 40.64 -6.81
N GLY A 345 -30.57 41.42 -7.20
CA GLY A 345 -29.43 40.92 -7.95
C GLY A 345 -28.34 41.98 -8.14
N ILE A 346 -27.18 41.54 -8.59
CA ILE A 346 -26.02 42.40 -8.85
C ILE A 346 -25.52 42.10 -10.25
N TYR A 347 -25.42 43.14 -11.08
CA TYR A 347 -24.71 43.12 -12.35
C TYR A 347 -23.36 43.82 -12.19
N LEU A 348 -22.28 43.19 -12.67
CA LEU A 348 -20.91 43.69 -12.61
C LEU A 348 -20.34 43.73 -14.03
N GLU A 349 -19.63 44.80 -14.35
CA GLU A 349 -19.03 44.98 -15.68
C GLU A 349 -17.65 45.64 -15.62
N GLY A 350 -16.74 45.12 -16.46
CA GLY A 350 -15.36 45.59 -16.59
C GLY A 350 -14.44 44.92 -15.58
N ASP A 351 -13.62 43.98 -16.04
CA ASP A 351 -12.61 43.24 -15.27
C ASP A 351 -13.14 42.66 -13.95
N VAL A 352 -14.26 41.94 -14.01
CA VAL A 352 -14.89 41.38 -12.82
C VAL A 352 -14.01 40.28 -12.22
N VAL A 353 -13.70 40.39 -10.94
CA VAL A 353 -12.98 39.37 -10.16
C VAL A 353 -13.77 39.05 -8.91
N ALA A 354 -14.19 37.79 -8.76
CA ALA A 354 -14.90 37.26 -7.60
C ALA A 354 -14.04 36.22 -6.87
N THR A 355 -13.87 36.34 -5.55
CA THR A 355 -13.09 35.40 -4.75
C THR A 355 -13.52 35.35 -3.29
N ASP A 356 -13.40 34.16 -2.69
CA ASP A 356 -13.57 33.89 -1.25
C ASP A 356 -12.24 33.51 -0.57
N GLY A 357 -11.12 33.64 -1.30
CA GLY A 357 -9.78 33.22 -0.85
C GLY A 357 -9.43 31.76 -1.14
N LYS A 358 -10.39 30.90 -1.48
CA LYS A 358 -10.20 29.49 -1.86
C LYS A 358 -10.36 29.25 -3.36
N TYR A 359 -11.32 29.93 -4.00
CA TYR A 359 -11.47 29.94 -5.46
C TYR A 359 -11.49 31.38 -6.00
N THR A 360 -11.23 31.51 -7.30
CA THR A 360 -11.31 32.79 -8.01
C THR A 360 -12.02 32.61 -9.34
N LEU A 361 -12.96 33.50 -9.62
CA LEU A 361 -13.71 33.59 -10.86
C LEU A 361 -13.49 34.96 -11.49
N ARG A 362 -13.23 34.99 -12.80
CA ARG A 362 -13.01 36.23 -13.56
C ARG A 362 -13.87 36.26 -14.82
N GLY A 363 -14.28 37.44 -15.24
CA GLY A 363 -14.95 37.65 -16.53
C GLY A 363 -15.25 39.12 -16.80
N PRO A 364 -15.51 39.52 -18.06
CA PRO A 364 -15.90 40.89 -18.41
C PRO A 364 -17.26 41.30 -17.83
N ARG A 365 -18.19 40.35 -17.66
CA ARG A 365 -19.57 40.60 -17.19
C ARG A 365 -20.05 39.46 -16.32
N VAL A 366 -20.62 39.81 -15.17
CA VAL A 366 -21.22 38.88 -14.21
C VAL A 366 -22.60 39.39 -13.84
N TYR A 367 -23.59 38.50 -13.87
CA TYR A 367 -24.89 38.75 -13.24
C TYR A 367 -25.16 37.70 -12.18
N TYR A 368 -25.58 38.15 -11.01
CA TYR A 368 -25.98 37.27 -9.91
C TYR A 368 -27.40 37.61 -9.45
N ASP A 369 -28.31 36.66 -9.60
CA ASP A 369 -29.67 36.71 -9.03
C ASP A 369 -29.61 36.15 -7.60
N ILE A 370 -29.64 37.06 -6.63
CA ILE A 370 -29.51 36.73 -5.20
C ILE A 370 -30.73 35.97 -4.70
N GLN A 371 -31.92 36.31 -5.18
CA GLN A 371 -33.16 35.68 -4.72
C GLN A 371 -33.28 34.23 -5.19
N ARG A 372 -32.85 33.95 -6.42
CA ARG A 372 -32.90 32.61 -7.02
C ARG A 372 -31.62 31.80 -6.85
N ASN A 373 -30.55 32.39 -6.31
CA ASN A 373 -29.22 31.79 -6.20
C ASN A 373 -28.73 31.26 -7.56
N ARG A 374 -28.77 32.14 -8.56
CA ARG A 374 -28.29 31.84 -9.91
C ARG A 374 -27.28 32.87 -10.33
N ALA A 375 -26.23 32.42 -11.00
CA ALA A 375 -25.18 33.29 -11.50
C ALA A 375 -24.95 33.00 -12.98
N MET A 376 -24.54 34.02 -13.72
CA MET A 376 -24.05 33.87 -15.09
C MET A 376 -22.82 34.74 -15.27
N VAL A 377 -21.75 34.13 -15.73
CA VAL A 377 -20.49 34.79 -16.08
C VAL A 377 -20.20 34.51 -17.54
N VAL A 378 -19.96 35.57 -18.30
CA VAL A 378 -19.58 35.48 -19.73
C VAL A 378 -18.06 35.59 -19.83
N ASP A 379 -17.46 34.85 -20.77
CA ASP A 379 -16.00 34.73 -20.97
C ASP A 379 -15.26 34.46 -19.66
N ALA A 380 -15.72 33.42 -18.98
CA ALA A 380 -15.36 33.12 -17.61
C ALA A 380 -14.02 32.38 -17.51
N VAL A 381 -13.20 32.78 -16.55
CA VAL A 381 -12.03 32.02 -16.09
C VAL A 381 -12.19 31.72 -14.62
N PHE A 382 -12.41 30.45 -14.30
CA PHE A 382 -12.45 29.93 -12.95
C PHE A 382 -11.13 29.22 -12.64
N TRP A 383 -10.59 29.41 -11.43
CA TRP A 383 -9.50 28.58 -10.96
C TRP A 383 -9.55 28.33 -9.44
N THR A 384 -9.04 27.16 -9.07
CA THR A 384 -8.96 26.64 -7.69
C THR A 384 -7.73 25.75 -7.54
N TYR A 385 -7.48 25.23 -6.34
CA TYR A 385 -6.48 24.18 -6.10
C TYR A 385 -7.16 22.82 -5.90
N GLU A 386 -6.59 21.77 -6.48
CA GLU A 386 -7.00 20.38 -6.24
C GLU A 386 -6.66 19.97 -4.79
N ALA A 387 -7.62 19.36 -4.08
CA ALA A 387 -7.53 19.16 -2.63
C ALA A 387 -6.40 18.21 -2.19
N GLN A 388 -6.15 17.12 -2.94
CA GLN A 388 -5.12 16.13 -2.58
C GLN A 388 -3.72 16.57 -2.98
N ARG A 389 -3.55 17.16 -4.18
CA ARG A 389 -2.22 17.44 -4.77
C ARG A 389 -1.81 18.91 -4.72
N ARG A 390 -2.73 19.79 -4.33
CA ARG A 390 -2.55 21.26 -4.33
C ARG A 390 -2.10 21.82 -5.69
N LEU A 391 -2.44 21.13 -6.78
CA LEU A 391 -2.16 21.61 -8.13
C LEU A 391 -3.22 22.64 -8.53
N PRO A 392 -2.84 23.75 -9.19
CA PRO A 392 -3.80 24.72 -9.67
C PRO A 392 -4.61 24.12 -10.83
N PHE A 393 -5.92 24.35 -10.80
CA PHE A 393 -6.88 23.90 -11.79
C PHE A 393 -7.55 25.12 -12.43
N TYR A 394 -7.48 25.24 -13.76
CA TYR A 394 -8.07 26.34 -14.52
C TYR A 394 -9.17 25.81 -15.44
N LEU A 395 -10.35 26.42 -15.36
CA LEU A 395 -11.49 26.24 -16.24
C LEU A 395 -11.75 27.55 -16.98
N ARG A 396 -11.70 27.53 -18.31
CA ARG A 396 -12.09 28.65 -19.17
C ARG A 396 -13.34 28.27 -19.94
N ALA A 397 -14.36 29.12 -20.00
CA ALA A 397 -15.60 28.82 -20.69
C ALA A 397 -16.21 30.09 -21.29
N GLU A 398 -16.96 29.94 -22.38
CA GLU A 398 -17.74 31.07 -22.95
C GLU A 398 -18.77 31.57 -21.94
N THR A 399 -19.40 30.64 -21.23
CA THR A 399 -20.32 30.99 -20.16
C THR A 399 -20.19 29.97 -19.03
N ILE A 400 -20.11 30.45 -17.79
CA ILE A 400 -20.35 29.64 -16.59
C ILE A 400 -21.67 30.09 -15.99
N ARG A 401 -22.59 29.16 -15.78
CA ARG A 401 -23.85 29.38 -15.08
C ARG A 401 -23.87 28.58 -13.80
N GLN A 402 -24.31 29.22 -12.73
CA GLN A 402 -24.72 28.54 -11.52
C GLN A 402 -26.23 28.35 -11.59
N GLU A 403 -26.69 27.11 -11.66
CA GLU A 403 -28.12 26.78 -11.73
C GLU A 403 -28.75 26.62 -10.34
N SER A 404 -27.94 26.16 -9.38
CA SER A 404 -28.29 26.03 -7.95
C SER A 404 -27.04 26.13 -7.06
N ALA A 405 -27.17 25.96 -5.74
CA ALA A 405 -26.01 25.94 -4.84
C ALA A 405 -25.02 24.79 -5.13
N ASN A 406 -25.50 23.70 -5.73
CA ASN A 406 -24.76 22.45 -5.93
C ASN A 406 -24.54 22.11 -7.40
N GLU A 407 -24.94 22.98 -8.33
CA GLU A 407 -24.91 22.70 -9.77
C GLU A 407 -24.40 23.89 -10.57
N PHE A 408 -23.32 23.66 -11.31
CA PHE A 408 -22.68 24.62 -12.19
C PHE A 408 -22.61 24.04 -13.60
N THR A 409 -22.97 24.83 -14.60
CA THR A 409 -22.86 24.46 -16.01
C THR A 409 -21.89 25.40 -16.72
N ALA A 410 -21.10 24.89 -17.65
CA ALA A 410 -20.15 25.65 -18.43
C ALA A 410 -20.26 25.27 -19.91
N THR A 411 -20.35 26.27 -20.79
CA THR A 411 -20.42 26.09 -22.24
C THR A 411 -19.08 26.38 -22.90
N ARG A 412 -18.70 25.53 -23.86
CA ARG A 412 -17.38 25.58 -24.54
C ARG A 412 -16.22 25.65 -23.54
N ALA A 413 -16.27 24.78 -22.54
CA ALA A 413 -15.29 24.68 -21.47
C ALA A 413 -13.93 24.17 -21.97
N ARG A 414 -12.86 24.67 -21.37
CA ARG A 414 -11.47 24.22 -21.53
C ARG A 414 -10.82 24.12 -20.15
N ILE A 415 -10.42 22.93 -19.79
CA ILE A 415 -9.81 22.57 -18.50
C ILE A 415 -8.32 22.34 -18.69
N THR A 416 -7.50 22.88 -17.79
CA THR A 416 -6.04 22.67 -17.76
C THR A 416 -5.46 22.96 -16.38
N SER A 417 -4.26 22.47 -16.07
CA SER A 417 -3.55 22.81 -14.82
C SER A 417 -2.58 24.00 -14.98
N THR A 418 -2.66 24.73 -16.10
CA THR A 418 -1.81 25.91 -16.35
C THR A 418 -2.55 27.22 -16.56
N ALA A 419 -1.95 28.31 -16.08
CA ALA A 419 -2.47 29.66 -16.20
C ALA A 419 -2.38 30.24 -17.62
N PHE A 420 -1.56 29.65 -18.50
CA PHE A 420 -1.40 30.12 -19.88
C PHE A 420 -2.72 30.03 -20.66
N PHE A 421 -2.97 31.04 -21.50
CA PHE A 421 -4.18 31.14 -22.31
C PHE A 421 -4.27 30.00 -23.34
N ASP A 422 -3.13 29.68 -23.97
CA ASP A 422 -2.95 28.55 -24.87
C ASP A 422 -2.12 27.46 -24.17
N PRO A 423 -2.77 26.54 -23.45
CA PRO A 423 -2.08 25.44 -22.77
C PRO A 423 -1.54 24.42 -23.77
N GLU A 424 -0.38 23.85 -23.48
CA GLU A 424 0.21 22.76 -24.26
C GLU A 424 -0.71 21.53 -24.24
N LEU A 425 -1.33 21.23 -23.10
CA LEU A 425 -2.34 20.18 -22.94
C LEU A 425 -3.60 20.73 -22.26
N SER A 426 -4.76 20.43 -22.84
CA SER A 426 -6.06 20.77 -22.24
C SER A 426 -7.15 19.77 -22.62
N ILE A 427 -8.22 19.76 -21.81
CA ILE A 427 -9.44 19.01 -22.09
C ILE A 427 -10.52 20.04 -22.45
N GLY A 428 -11.02 20.00 -23.68
CA GLY A 428 -12.17 20.79 -24.11
C GLY A 428 -13.48 20.02 -23.93
N ALA A 429 -14.59 20.69 -23.67
CA ALA A 429 -15.93 20.12 -23.68
C ALA A 429 -16.94 21.17 -24.20
N THR A 430 -17.96 20.74 -24.95
CA THR A 430 -18.99 21.66 -25.45
C THR A 430 -19.93 22.07 -24.31
N SER A 431 -20.25 21.13 -23.42
CA SER A 431 -21.02 21.35 -22.20
C SER A 431 -20.33 20.62 -21.05
N LEU A 432 -20.27 21.23 -19.87
CA LEU A 432 -19.72 20.66 -18.65
C LEU A 432 -20.65 21.05 -17.49
N THR A 433 -21.26 20.07 -16.85
CA THR A 433 -22.10 20.23 -15.66
C THR A 433 -21.40 19.59 -14.47
N VAL A 434 -21.21 20.34 -13.39
CA VAL A 434 -20.64 19.84 -12.14
C VAL A 434 -21.73 19.86 -11.09
N ARG A 435 -22.05 18.69 -10.53
CA ARG A 435 -23.05 18.49 -9.49
C ARG A 435 -22.39 17.96 -8.23
N ARG A 436 -22.79 18.44 -7.05
CA ARG A 436 -22.44 17.80 -5.77
C ARG A 436 -23.65 17.04 -5.24
N VAL A 437 -23.49 15.75 -5.00
CA VAL A 437 -24.55 14.88 -4.48
C VAL A 437 -24.14 14.27 -3.13
N PRO A 438 -25.10 14.01 -2.22
CA PRO A 438 -24.80 13.27 -0.99
C PRO A 438 -24.35 11.85 -1.31
N ARG A 439 -23.22 11.42 -0.73
CA ARG A 439 -22.79 10.02 -0.73
C ARG A 439 -23.81 9.24 0.12
N PRO A 440 -24.36 8.13 -0.36
CA PRO A 440 -25.19 7.27 0.47
C PRO A 440 -24.38 6.87 1.71
N ALA A 441 -24.97 7.02 2.90
CA ALA A 441 -24.33 6.51 4.11
C ALA A 441 -24.12 5.00 3.94
N VAL A 442 -22.87 4.56 4.04
CA VAL A 442 -22.55 3.13 4.15
C VAL A 442 -23.29 2.62 5.38
N ILE A 443 -24.14 1.61 5.19
CA ILE A 443 -24.78 0.93 6.31
C ILE A 443 -23.63 0.24 7.05
N ASP A 444 -23.36 0.71 8.26
CA ASP A 444 -22.34 0.13 9.12
C ASP A 444 -22.66 -1.35 9.38
N GLU A 445 -21.87 -2.26 8.82
CA GLU A 445 -22.04 -3.71 8.92
C GLU A 445 -21.91 -4.21 10.37
N GLN A 446 -21.42 -3.37 11.29
CA GLN A 446 -21.40 -3.65 12.73
C GLN A 446 -22.80 -3.73 13.36
N ALA A 447 -23.85 -3.24 12.70
CA ALA A 447 -25.23 -3.43 13.17
C ALA A 447 -25.84 -4.79 12.79
N ALA A 448 -25.21 -5.57 11.89
CA ALA A 448 -25.73 -6.85 11.39
C ALA A 448 -25.10 -8.10 12.06
N SER A 449 -24.08 -7.93 12.90
CA SER A 449 -23.40 -9.01 13.62
C SER A 449 -24.06 -9.35 14.97
N ALA A 450 -25.38 -9.51 14.98
CA ALA A 450 -26.05 -10.21 16.07
C ALA A 450 -25.86 -11.73 15.90
N PRO A 451 -25.39 -12.47 16.93
CA PRO A 451 -25.29 -13.92 16.85
C PRO A 451 -26.65 -14.55 16.54
N TRP A 452 -26.68 -15.52 15.61
CA TRP A 452 -27.85 -16.35 15.38
C TRP A 452 -28.20 -17.13 16.65
N GLY A 453 -29.22 -16.69 17.40
CA GLY A 453 -29.73 -17.44 18.56
C GLY A 453 -30.22 -16.67 19.79
N ALA A 454 -30.21 -15.33 19.81
CA ALA A 454 -30.83 -14.58 20.91
C ALA A 454 -32.32 -14.31 20.61
N GLY A 455 -33.21 -15.10 21.23
CA GLY A 455 -34.65 -14.80 21.24
C GLY A 455 -34.93 -13.46 21.95
N PRO A 456 -36.04 -12.78 21.62
CA PRO A 456 -36.36 -11.49 22.21
C PRO A 456 -36.67 -11.67 23.70
N SER A 457 -35.81 -11.15 24.58
CA SER A 457 -36.14 -11.03 26.00
C SER A 457 -36.91 -9.74 26.23
N GLU A 458 -38.14 -9.91 26.71
CA GLU A 458 -39.02 -8.85 27.18
C GLU A 458 -38.45 -8.22 28.46
N ALA A 459 -37.64 -7.17 28.32
CA ALA A 459 -37.40 -6.22 29.41
C ALA A 459 -36.88 -4.90 28.83
N GLY A 460 -37.71 -3.84 28.92
CA GLY A 460 -37.23 -2.47 28.81
C GLY A 460 -37.82 -1.59 27.70
N PHE A 461 -39.14 -1.68 27.45
CA PHE A 461 -39.86 -0.55 26.85
C PHE A 461 -39.87 0.64 27.82
N ALA A 462 -38.88 1.53 27.71
CA ALA A 462 -38.97 2.87 28.27
C ALA A 462 -38.14 3.85 27.44
N GLY A 463 -38.82 4.56 26.54
CA GLY A 463 -38.46 5.91 26.13
C GLY A 463 -37.17 6.10 25.34
N ARG A 464 -37.13 5.67 24.08
CA ARG A 464 -36.37 6.39 23.06
C ARG A 464 -37.33 6.76 21.96
N GLY A 465 -37.72 8.04 21.95
CA GLY A 465 -38.51 8.59 20.87
C GLY A 465 -37.81 8.31 19.55
N ILE A 466 -38.58 7.82 18.60
CA ILE A 466 -38.23 7.84 17.18
C ILE A 466 -38.02 9.32 16.85
N SER A 467 -36.76 9.76 16.78
CA SER A 467 -36.44 11.00 16.10
C SER A 467 -36.60 10.71 14.61
N ASP A 468 -37.62 11.31 13.99
CA ASP A 468 -37.76 11.48 12.54
C ASP A 468 -36.63 12.33 11.94
N GLU A 469 -35.45 12.39 12.56
CA GLU A 469 -34.29 13.07 12.01
C GLU A 469 -33.63 12.16 10.98
N PRO A 470 -33.60 12.53 9.69
CA PRO A 470 -32.83 11.79 8.71
C PRO A 470 -31.37 11.77 9.15
N ALA A 471 -30.76 10.58 9.15
CA ALA A 471 -29.35 10.40 9.40
C ALA A 471 -28.53 11.46 8.63
N ALA A 472 -27.65 12.18 9.34
CA ALA A 472 -26.86 13.24 8.75
C ALA A 472 -26.04 12.68 7.56
N PRO A 473 -26.17 13.23 6.35
CA PRO A 473 -25.36 12.79 5.21
C PRO A 473 -23.91 13.22 5.45
N SER A 474 -23.02 12.27 5.76
CA SER A 474 -21.64 12.53 6.19
C SER A 474 -20.58 12.39 5.10
N ASP A 475 -20.93 12.47 3.82
CA ASP A 475 -19.96 12.72 2.75
C ASP A 475 -20.69 13.23 1.49
N MET A 476 -20.11 14.16 0.74
CA MET A 476 -20.66 14.63 -0.55
C MET A 476 -19.70 14.22 -1.66
N SER A 477 -20.19 13.60 -2.74
CA SER A 477 -19.41 13.32 -3.94
C SER A 477 -19.61 14.42 -4.99
N THR A 478 -18.56 14.69 -5.78
CA THR A 478 -18.65 15.58 -6.95
C THR A 478 -18.84 14.71 -8.19
N ILE A 479 -19.92 14.95 -8.92
CA ILE A 479 -20.21 14.31 -10.20
C ILE A 479 -20.02 15.35 -11.30
N VAL A 480 -19.34 14.96 -12.37
CA VAL A 480 -19.11 15.78 -13.56
C VAL A 480 -19.77 15.09 -14.74
N ASP A 481 -20.67 15.81 -15.42
CA ASP A 481 -21.25 15.44 -16.70
C ASP A 481 -20.62 16.33 -17.79
N ALA A 482 -20.04 15.75 -18.84
CA ALA A 482 -19.40 16.51 -19.91
C ALA A 482 -19.72 15.91 -21.28
N ASP A 483 -20.02 16.78 -22.26
CA ASP A 483 -20.37 16.40 -23.62
C ASP A 483 -19.33 16.88 -24.64
N HIS A 484 -19.08 16.05 -25.66
CA HIS A 484 -18.14 16.30 -26.76
C HIS A 484 -16.74 16.69 -26.25
N ILE A 485 -16.18 15.82 -25.43
CA ILE A 485 -14.89 16.02 -24.78
C ILE A 485 -13.78 15.85 -25.82
N THR A 486 -12.80 16.73 -25.79
CA THR A 486 -11.64 16.67 -26.68
C THR A 486 -10.34 16.84 -25.91
N LEU A 487 -9.44 15.86 -26.00
CA LEU A 487 -8.06 16.07 -25.57
C LEU A 487 -7.36 16.92 -26.63
N ARG A 488 -6.70 17.99 -26.20
CA ARG A 488 -6.03 18.94 -27.09
C ARG A 488 -4.56 19.06 -26.76
N ALA A 489 -3.72 19.01 -27.79
CA ALA A 489 -2.29 19.28 -27.73
C ALA A 489 -1.93 20.49 -28.60
N GLY A 490 -1.37 21.55 -28.03
CA GLY A 490 -1.07 22.80 -28.75
C GLY A 490 -2.31 23.40 -29.44
N GLY A 491 -3.50 23.23 -28.86
CA GLY A 491 -4.79 23.65 -29.43
C GLY A 491 -5.40 22.70 -30.46
N LEU A 492 -4.66 21.72 -30.97
CA LEU A 492 -5.15 20.71 -31.91
C LEU A 492 -5.89 19.59 -31.15
N PRO A 493 -7.14 19.24 -31.51
CA PRO A 493 -7.81 18.08 -30.93
C PRO A 493 -7.16 16.79 -31.42
N ILE A 494 -6.69 15.95 -30.48
CA ILE A 494 -6.00 14.68 -30.76
C ILE A 494 -6.82 13.45 -30.36
N LEU A 495 -7.81 13.61 -29.48
CA LEU A 495 -8.74 12.55 -29.07
C LEU A 495 -10.13 13.14 -28.85
N TYR A 496 -11.17 12.43 -29.29
CA TYR A 496 -12.58 12.78 -29.05
C TYR A 496 -13.24 11.73 -28.16
N TRP A 497 -14.06 12.18 -27.21
CA TRP A 497 -14.86 11.33 -26.35
C TRP A 497 -16.28 11.91 -26.22
N PRO A 498 -17.34 11.13 -26.51
CA PRO A 498 -18.68 11.68 -26.69
C PRO A 498 -19.28 12.23 -25.39
N THR A 499 -19.21 11.47 -24.29
CA THR A 499 -19.79 11.86 -23.01
C THR A 499 -18.97 11.30 -21.84
N PHE A 500 -18.89 12.04 -20.73
CA PHE A 500 -18.40 11.55 -19.45
C PHE A 500 -19.44 11.90 -18.39
N SER A 501 -19.72 10.97 -17.48
CA SER A 501 -20.58 11.20 -16.32
C SER A 501 -20.01 10.40 -15.16
N GLY A 502 -19.64 11.07 -14.07
CA GLY A 502 -19.10 10.39 -12.88
C GLY A 502 -18.17 11.24 -12.04
N ASP A 503 -17.49 10.60 -11.10
CA ASP A 503 -16.50 11.26 -10.25
C ASP A 503 -15.27 11.67 -11.09
N PRO A 504 -14.86 12.95 -11.08
CA PRO A 504 -13.69 13.42 -11.83
C PRO A 504 -12.37 12.76 -11.39
N GLU A 505 -12.32 12.11 -10.21
CA GLU A 505 -11.19 11.27 -9.80
C GLU A 505 -11.12 9.94 -10.58
N GLN A 506 -12.18 9.54 -11.27
CA GLN A 506 -12.29 8.31 -12.06
C GLN A 506 -12.04 8.55 -13.55
N VAL A 507 -10.88 9.14 -13.88
CA VAL A 507 -10.52 9.38 -15.28
C VAL A 507 -10.52 8.05 -16.06
N PRO A 508 -11.29 7.94 -17.17
CA PRO A 508 -11.45 6.69 -17.88
C PRO A 508 -10.15 6.14 -18.44
N LEU A 509 -9.27 6.99 -18.99
CA LEU A 509 -8.00 6.55 -19.55
C LEU A 509 -6.90 6.54 -18.48
N ARG A 510 -6.33 5.36 -18.22
CA ARG A 510 -5.21 5.18 -17.28
C ARG A 510 -3.87 5.41 -17.96
N ASP A 511 -3.63 4.75 -19.09
CA ASP A 511 -2.42 4.95 -19.90
C ASP A 511 -2.60 4.48 -21.35
N ILE A 512 -1.73 5.02 -22.21
CA ILE A 512 -1.50 4.58 -23.58
C ILE A 512 -0.04 4.19 -23.70
N ARG A 513 0.23 3.04 -24.31
CA ARG A 513 1.59 2.56 -24.58
C ARG A 513 1.73 2.16 -26.04
N ILE A 514 2.87 2.49 -26.62
CA ILE A 514 3.31 1.92 -27.89
C ILE A 514 4.56 1.12 -27.55
N GLU A 515 4.50 -0.18 -27.76
CA GLU A 515 5.62 -1.08 -27.52
C GLU A 515 5.85 -1.99 -28.70
N ASN A 516 7.08 -2.49 -28.85
CA ASN A 516 7.40 -3.54 -29.79
C ASN A 516 8.16 -4.63 -29.03
N SER A 517 7.75 -5.89 -29.21
CA SER A 517 8.50 -7.05 -28.76
C SER A 517 8.62 -8.10 -29.86
N SER A 518 9.63 -8.97 -29.75
CA SER A 518 9.87 -10.05 -30.72
C SER A 518 8.78 -11.12 -30.66
N GLY A 519 8.28 -11.41 -29.46
CA GLY A 519 7.19 -12.37 -29.25
C GLY A 519 5.85 -11.85 -29.78
N SER A 520 5.45 -10.62 -29.42
CA SER A 520 4.08 -10.14 -29.66
C SER A 520 3.94 -9.15 -30.84
N GLY A 521 5.06 -8.64 -31.37
CA GLY A 521 5.07 -7.63 -32.43
C GLY A 521 4.91 -6.20 -31.90
N THR A 522 4.54 -5.27 -32.79
CA THR A 522 4.26 -3.88 -32.44
C THR A 522 2.83 -3.75 -31.93
N ALA A 523 2.66 -3.18 -30.75
CA ALA A 523 1.38 -3.05 -30.08
C ALA A 523 1.09 -1.61 -29.66
N LEU A 524 -0.13 -1.14 -29.95
CA LEU A 524 -0.75 -0.01 -29.28
C LEU A 524 -1.62 -0.56 -28.15
N ARG A 525 -1.22 -0.31 -26.89
CA ARG A 525 -1.92 -0.81 -25.70
C ARG A 525 -2.60 0.32 -24.96
N THR A 526 -3.83 0.09 -24.54
CA THR A 526 -4.60 1.11 -23.81
C THR A 526 -5.25 0.50 -22.58
N THR A 527 -5.05 1.15 -21.44
CA THR A 527 -5.66 0.73 -20.16
C THR A 527 -6.69 1.75 -19.73
N TRP A 528 -7.87 1.27 -19.35
CA TRP A 528 -9.02 2.08 -19.00
C TRP A 528 -9.55 1.72 -17.62
N ASN A 529 -9.91 2.70 -16.80
CA ASN A 529 -10.70 2.49 -15.58
C ASN A 529 -12.11 2.04 -16.01
N ALA A 530 -12.52 0.84 -15.60
CA ALA A 530 -13.80 0.26 -16.02
C ALA A 530 -15.01 1.07 -15.54
N PHE A 531 -14.98 1.57 -14.30
CA PHE A 531 -16.05 2.39 -13.74
C PHE A 531 -16.19 3.70 -14.52
N GLY A 532 -15.08 4.40 -14.75
CA GLY A 532 -15.05 5.65 -15.53
C GLY A 532 -15.43 5.45 -17.00
N LEU A 533 -15.02 4.33 -17.60
CA LEU A 533 -15.34 3.98 -18.99
C LEU A 533 -16.83 3.68 -19.18
N LEU A 534 -17.44 2.98 -18.23
CA LEU A 534 -18.84 2.55 -18.27
C LEU A 534 -19.81 3.55 -17.62
N GLY A 535 -19.30 4.62 -17.00
CA GLY A 535 -20.11 5.60 -16.25
C GLY A 535 -20.75 5.00 -15.00
N LEU A 536 -20.11 4.01 -14.37
CA LEU A 536 -20.59 3.35 -13.16
C LEU A 536 -19.97 4.01 -11.92
N GLU A 537 -20.69 3.97 -10.78
CA GLU A 537 -20.13 4.40 -9.51
C GLU A 537 -19.05 3.42 -9.03
N LYS A 538 -17.92 3.94 -8.54
CA LYS A 538 -16.83 3.13 -7.98
C LYS A 538 -17.31 2.44 -6.72
N ILE A 539 -17.07 1.13 -6.65
CA ILE A 539 -17.27 0.33 -5.45
C ILE A 539 -16.03 0.51 -4.56
N GLU A 540 -16.23 0.86 -3.28
CA GLU A 540 -15.14 1.01 -2.33
C GLU A 540 -14.35 -0.30 -2.19
N GLY A 541 -13.03 -0.21 -2.04
CA GLY A 541 -12.15 -1.38 -1.99
C GLY A 541 -11.93 -2.10 -3.32
N LEU A 542 -12.69 -1.82 -4.39
CA LEU A 542 -12.56 -2.47 -5.70
C LEU A 542 -11.97 -1.52 -6.77
N GLU A 543 -10.92 -1.98 -7.43
CA GLU A 543 -10.35 -1.39 -8.64
C GLU A 543 -10.61 -2.31 -9.83
N ALA A 544 -11.13 -1.75 -10.92
CA ALA A 544 -11.41 -2.48 -12.14
C ALA A 544 -10.83 -1.74 -13.35
N ASP A 545 -9.98 -2.41 -14.12
CA ASP A 545 -9.37 -1.91 -15.34
C ASP A 545 -9.70 -2.82 -16.53
N VAL A 546 -9.91 -2.20 -17.70
CA VAL A 546 -10.10 -2.86 -18.99
C VAL A 546 -8.91 -2.52 -19.89
N MET A 547 -8.35 -3.53 -20.56
CA MET A 547 -7.26 -3.40 -21.51
C MET A 547 -7.81 -3.63 -22.92
N ILE A 548 -7.53 -2.70 -23.83
CA ILE A 548 -7.87 -2.81 -25.25
C ILE A 548 -6.57 -2.59 -26.02
N ASP A 549 -6.03 -3.66 -26.55
CA ASP A 549 -4.71 -3.66 -27.18
C ASP A 549 -4.87 -4.00 -28.66
N ALA A 550 -4.11 -3.31 -29.52
CA ALA A 550 -4.05 -3.57 -30.95
C ALA A 550 -2.61 -3.95 -31.31
N TYR A 551 -2.39 -5.24 -31.55
CA TYR A 551 -1.15 -5.78 -32.10
C TYR A 551 -1.23 -5.69 -33.62
N PHE A 552 -0.28 -5.00 -34.25
CA PHE A 552 -0.34 -4.74 -35.69
C PHE A 552 -0.16 -6.00 -36.53
N GLU A 553 0.55 -7.00 -35.99
CA GLU A 553 0.79 -8.29 -36.62
C GLU A 553 -0.22 -9.36 -36.16
N ARG A 554 -0.97 -9.13 -35.07
CA ARG A 554 -1.77 -10.18 -34.38
C ARG A 554 -3.23 -9.81 -34.11
N GLY A 555 -3.67 -8.61 -34.44
CA GLY A 555 -5.04 -8.15 -34.24
C GLY A 555 -5.33 -7.57 -32.86
N ILE A 556 -6.60 -7.60 -32.47
CA ILE A 556 -7.08 -6.99 -31.22
C ILE A 556 -6.97 -7.99 -30.07
N ALA A 557 -6.55 -7.52 -28.91
CA ALA A 557 -6.65 -8.23 -27.65
C ALA A 557 -7.48 -7.44 -26.63
N LEU A 558 -8.18 -8.18 -25.78
CA LEU A 558 -9.04 -7.65 -24.73
C LEU A 558 -8.62 -8.23 -23.40
N GLY A 559 -8.44 -7.38 -22.40
CA GLY A 559 -8.12 -7.80 -21.05
C GLY A 559 -8.98 -7.12 -20.00
N ALA A 560 -9.08 -7.75 -18.83
CA ALA A 560 -9.69 -7.18 -17.65
C ALA A 560 -8.81 -7.48 -16.43
N ARG A 561 -8.65 -6.50 -15.55
CA ARG A 561 -8.01 -6.67 -14.25
C ARG A 561 -8.91 -6.14 -13.16
N LEU A 562 -9.18 -6.96 -12.16
CA LEU A 562 -9.90 -6.60 -10.96
C LEU A 562 -8.93 -6.75 -9.79
N ASN A 563 -8.85 -5.76 -8.92
CA ASN A 563 -8.15 -5.86 -7.65
C ASN A 563 -9.12 -5.42 -6.55
N TRP A 564 -9.22 -6.18 -5.46
CA TRP A 564 -10.01 -5.77 -4.32
C TRP A 564 -9.18 -5.84 -3.04
N LYS A 565 -9.40 -4.87 -2.15
CA LYS A 565 -8.74 -4.78 -0.85
C LYS A 565 -9.68 -4.17 0.18
N GLU A 566 -9.97 -4.95 1.21
CA GLU A 566 -10.61 -4.55 2.46
C GLU A 566 -9.68 -4.91 3.63
N PHE A 567 -10.12 -4.69 4.87
CA PHE A 567 -9.30 -4.94 6.06
C PHE A 567 -8.85 -6.39 6.18
N ASP A 568 -9.76 -7.35 5.97
CA ASP A 568 -9.51 -8.78 6.15
C ASP A 568 -9.40 -9.57 4.83
N ARG A 569 -9.65 -8.95 3.67
CA ARG A 569 -9.58 -9.63 2.38
C ARG A 569 -8.87 -8.82 1.33
N ARG A 570 -8.06 -9.49 0.52
CA ARG A 570 -7.43 -8.93 -0.66
C ARG A 570 -7.36 -9.98 -1.75
N GLY A 571 -7.48 -9.56 -2.99
CA GLY A 571 -7.31 -10.48 -4.11
C GLY A 571 -7.23 -9.75 -5.43
N SER A 572 -6.96 -10.54 -6.48
CA SER A 572 -6.91 -10.04 -7.85
C SER A 572 -7.48 -11.06 -8.82
N ALA A 573 -8.04 -10.58 -9.92
CA ALA A 573 -8.43 -11.40 -11.06
C ALA A 573 -7.96 -10.72 -12.34
N PHE A 574 -7.30 -11.47 -13.21
CA PHE A 574 -6.76 -11.01 -14.47
C PHE A 574 -7.17 -11.97 -15.58
N GLY A 575 -7.84 -11.44 -16.59
CA GLY A 575 -8.16 -12.16 -17.81
C GLY A 575 -7.58 -11.42 -19.02
N TYR A 576 -7.07 -12.15 -20.01
CA TYR A 576 -6.60 -11.58 -21.26
C TYR A 576 -6.90 -12.54 -22.41
N LEU A 577 -7.43 -12.02 -23.51
CA LEU A 577 -7.94 -12.78 -24.65
C LEU A 577 -7.47 -12.14 -25.95
N VAL A 578 -6.93 -12.96 -26.84
CA VAL A 578 -6.66 -12.64 -28.24
C VAL A 578 -7.64 -13.48 -29.06
N PRO A 579 -8.76 -12.90 -29.54
CA PRO A 579 -9.83 -13.68 -30.17
C PRO A 579 -9.40 -14.33 -31.49
N TYR A 580 -8.46 -13.73 -32.21
CA TYR A 580 -8.03 -14.18 -33.53
C TYR A 580 -6.55 -13.85 -33.73
N ASP A 581 -5.67 -14.77 -33.30
CA ASP A 581 -4.22 -14.61 -33.41
C ASP A 581 -3.71 -15.19 -34.74
N THR A 582 -3.14 -14.32 -35.58
CA THR A 582 -2.47 -14.67 -36.85
C THR A 582 -0.98 -14.34 -36.83
N GLY A 583 -0.42 -14.09 -35.65
CA GLY A 583 0.98 -13.74 -35.49
C GLY A 583 1.93 -14.93 -35.60
N THR A 584 3.22 -14.62 -35.42
CA THR A 584 4.30 -15.60 -35.38
C THR A 584 4.92 -15.59 -33.99
N ASP A 585 4.74 -16.68 -33.23
CA ASP A 585 5.32 -16.82 -31.89
C ASP A 585 6.81 -17.10 -31.98
N LEU A 586 7.61 -16.35 -31.22
CA LEU A 586 9.02 -16.65 -30.99
C LEU A 586 9.15 -17.39 -29.65
N TYR A 587 9.58 -18.65 -29.69
CA TYR A 587 9.86 -19.43 -28.48
C TYR A 587 11.24 -19.10 -27.91
N SER A 588 11.48 -19.41 -26.64
CA SER A 588 12.78 -19.23 -25.96
C SER A 588 14.00 -19.77 -26.73
N PRO A 589 13.93 -20.91 -27.49
CA PRO A 589 15.04 -21.38 -28.33
C PRO A 589 15.29 -20.56 -29.60
N GLY A 590 14.52 -19.51 -29.86
CA GLY A 590 14.60 -18.65 -31.05
C GLY A 590 13.86 -19.19 -32.28
N THR A 591 13.02 -20.22 -32.13
CA THR A 591 12.22 -20.76 -33.23
C THR A 591 10.89 -20.05 -33.36
N GLU A 592 10.44 -19.89 -34.60
CA GLU A 592 9.19 -19.23 -34.94
C GLU A 592 8.07 -20.24 -35.26
N LYS A 593 6.84 -19.95 -34.83
CA LYS A 593 5.63 -20.71 -35.19
C LYS A 593 4.49 -19.78 -35.56
N ASP A 594 4.04 -19.89 -36.80
CA ASP A 594 2.89 -19.12 -37.31
C ASP A 594 1.58 -19.63 -36.71
N ARG A 595 0.67 -18.69 -36.44
CA ARG A 595 -0.68 -18.94 -35.93
C ARG A 595 -1.72 -18.76 -37.03
N ASP A 596 -2.75 -19.60 -36.99
CA ASP A 596 -3.78 -19.72 -38.03
C ASP A 596 -5.16 -19.22 -37.57
N GLY A 597 -5.21 -18.12 -36.80
CA GLY A 597 -6.46 -17.47 -36.41
C GLY A 597 -7.11 -18.08 -35.16
N GLN A 598 -6.30 -18.59 -34.24
CA GLN A 598 -6.77 -19.25 -33.01
C GLN A 598 -7.18 -18.22 -31.95
N THR A 599 -8.17 -18.59 -31.13
CA THR A 599 -8.51 -17.83 -29.92
C THR A 599 -7.61 -18.27 -28.77
N ARG A 600 -6.81 -17.35 -28.22
CA ARG A 600 -5.82 -17.62 -27.17
C ARG A 600 -6.02 -16.71 -25.98
N GLY A 601 -5.63 -17.14 -24.79
CA GLY A 601 -5.87 -16.34 -23.60
C GLY A 601 -5.37 -16.94 -22.30
N ILE A 602 -5.51 -16.16 -21.24
CA ILE A 602 -5.16 -16.51 -19.86
C ILE A 602 -6.23 -16.00 -18.90
N ILE A 603 -6.48 -16.78 -17.85
CA ILE A 603 -7.22 -16.37 -16.66
C ILE A 603 -6.37 -16.69 -15.44
N LEU A 604 -6.13 -15.68 -14.61
CA LEU A 604 -5.50 -15.80 -13.30
C LEU A 604 -6.43 -15.19 -12.26
N ALA A 605 -6.59 -15.84 -11.13
CA ALA A 605 -7.31 -15.28 -9.98
C ALA A 605 -6.61 -15.68 -8.69
N ASP A 606 -6.59 -14.79 -7.72
CA ASP A 606 -6.13 -15.06 -6.36
C ASP A 606 -7.00 -14.31 -5.34
N GLN A 607 -7.21 -14.96 -4.20
CA GLN A 607 -7.92 -14.44 -3.03
C GLN A 607 -7.10 -14.82 -1.80
N ASN A 608 -6.90 -13.86 -0.92
CA ASN A 608 -6.32 -14.06 0.40
C ASN A 608 -7.22 -13.39 1.43
N GLU A 609 -7.77 -14.20 2.31
CA GLU A 609 -8.79 -13.81 3.28
C GLU A 609 -8.38 -14.25 4.67
N LYS A 610 -8.31 -13.30 5.58
CA LYS A 610 -8.20 -13.50 7.02
C LYS A 610 -9.62 -13.72 7.54
N ILE A 611 -9.94 -14.95 7.92
CA ILE A 611 -11.28 -15.28 8.45
C ILE A 611 -11.39 -14.78 9.89
N ASP A 612 -10.32 -14.98 10.68
CA ASP A 612 -10.12 -14.44 12.02
C ASP A 612 -8.61 -14.28 12.31
N GLU A 613 -8.22 -14.02 13.55
CA GLU A 613 -6.81 -13.84 13.93
C GLU A 613 -5.90 -15.03 13.57
N ASN A 614 -6.45 -16.25 13.55
CA ASN A 614 -5.69 -17.48 13.39
C ASN A 614 -5.97 -18.18 12.04
N TRP A 615 -7.17 -18.04 11.49
CA TRP A 615 -7.58 -18.69 10.25
C TRP A 615 -7.37 -17.81 9.01
N ARG A 616 -6.72 -18.38 7.99
CA ARG A 616 -6.57 -17.78 6.67
C ARG A 616 -7.02 -18.73 5.57
N LEU A 617 -7.69 -18.18 4.57
CA LEU A 617 -8.08 -18.84 3.33
C LEU A 617 -7.32 -18.22 2.16
N ILE A 618 -6.70 -19.07 1.35
CA ILE A 618 -6.05 -18.70 0.09
C ILE A 618 -6.71 -19.48 -1.03
N LEU A 619 -7.23 -18.79 -2.04
CA LEU A 619 -7.72 -19.38 -3.28
C LEU A 619 -6.88 -18.87 -4.45
N GLU A 620 -6.52 -19.74 -5.37
CA GLU A 620 -5.81 -19.42 -6.61
C GLU A 620 -6.47 -20.18 -7.77
N GLY A 621 -6.55 -19.55 -8.93
CA GLY A 621 -7.03 -20.16 -10.16
C GLY A 621 -6.14 -19.75 -11.32
N ALA A 622 -5.77 -20.71 -12.16
CA ALA A 622 -4.97 -20.47 -13.35
C ALA A 622 -5.47 -21.32 -14.52
N TYR A 623 -5.67 -20.69 -15.68
CA TYR A 623 -5.99 -21.34 -16.94
C TYR A 623 -5.30 -20.60 -18.09
N ILE A 624 -4.67 -21.35 -18.99
CA ILE A 624 -3.94 -20.85 -20.16
C ILE A 624 -4.46 -21.60 -21.39
N SER A 625 -4.55 -20.94 -22.54
CA SER A 625 -5.07 -21.57 -23.76
C SER A 625 -4.17 -22.66 -24.34
N ASP A 626 -2.86 -22.46 -24.31
CA ASP A 626 -1.85 -23.31 -24.96
C ASP A 626 -0.45 -23.08 -24.37
N GLU A 627 0.47 -24.01 -24.67
CA GLU A 627 1.82 -24.13 -24.10
C GLU A 627 2.74 -22.94 -24.36
N SER A 628 2.39 -22.09 -25.32
CA SER A 628 3.23 -21.01 -25.84
C SER A 628 2.67 -19.61 -25.61
N PHE A 629 1.45 -19.50 -25.08
CA PHE A 629 0.78 -18.22 -24.88
C PHE A 629 1.52 -17.34 -23.86
N ILE A 630 2.04 -17.96 -22.80
CA ILE A 630 2.84 -17.26 -21.79
C ILE A 630 4.12 -16.71 -22.42
N ASP A 631 4.89 -17.52 -23.13
CA ASP A 631 6.13 -17.08 -23.76
C ASP A 631 5.89 -15.95 -24.77
N ALA A 632 4.81 -16.02 -25.56
CA ALA A 632 4.51 -15.04 -26.60
C ALA A 632 4.05 -13.67 -26.07
N TYR A 633 3.22 -13.63 -25.02
CA TYR A 633 2.56 -12.40 -24.54
C TYR A 633 2.97 -11.97 -23.12
N PHE A 634 3.45 -12.90 -22.32
CA PHE A 634 3.66 -12.72 -20.88
C PHE A 634 4.92 -13.46 -20.38
N ASP A 635 6.02 -13.49 -21.15
CA ASP A 635 7.25 -14.25 -20.86
C ASP A 635 7.76 -14.06 -19.41
N ASN A 636 7.70 -12.83 -18.91
CA ASN A 636 8.02 -12.52 -17.51
C ASN A 636 7.22 -13.33 -16.48
N LEU A 637 5.95 -13.67 -16.76
CA LEU A 637 5.14 -14.52 -15.89
C LEU A 637 5.67 -15.96 -15.86
N GLY A 638 6.11 -16.52 -16.99
CA GLY A 638 6.69 -17.87 -17.03
C GLY A 638 8.01 -17.98 -16.25
N ARG A 639 8.83 -16.92 -16.31
CA ARG A 639 10.15 -16.84 -15.65
C ARG A 639 10.11 -16.55 -14.16
N SER A 640 9.23 -15.63 -13.72
CA SER A 640 9.33 -15.03 -12.38
C SER A 640 8.15 -15.33 -11.46
N ARG A 641 7.01 -15.76 -12.00
CA ARG A 641 5.84 -16.06 -11.17
C ARG A 641 6.06 -17.38 -10.43
N ARG A 642 5.47 -17.47 -9.24
CA ARG A 642 5.19 -18.78 -8.62
C ARG A 642 4.43 -19.70 -9.61
N GLU A 643 4.43 -20.98 -9.30
CA GLU A 643 3.64 -22.00 -10.00
C GLU A 643 2.21 -21.54 -10.33
N MET A 644 1.84 -21.65 -11.61
CA MET A 644 0.49 -21.40 -12.08
C MET A 644 -0.39 -22.60 -11.73
N ALA A 645 -0.96 -22.57 -10.53
CA ALA A 645 -1.81 -23.62 -10.01
C ALA A 645 -3.24 -23.12 -9.72
N THR A 646 -4.18 -24.06 -9.72
CA THR A 646 -5.47 -23.92 -9.06
C THR A 646 -5.36 -24.48 -7.66
N ARG A 647 -5.55 -23.62 -6.66
CA ARG A 647 -5.29 -23.92 -5.24
C ARG A 647 -6.45 -23.46 -4.37
N ALA A 648 -6.78 -24.26 -3.37
CA ALA A 648 -7.55 -23.84 -2.21
C ALA A 648 -6.79 -24.31 -0.96
N ASN A 649 -6.37 -23.37 -0.11
CA ASN A 649 -5.66 -23.65 1.14
C ASN A 649 -6.39 -22.93 2.27
N ILE A 650 -6.79 -23.67 3.29
CA ILE A 650 -7.25 -23.10 4.56
C ILE A 650 -6.25 -23.48 5.64
N ALA A 651 -5.77 -22.49 6.37
CA ALA A 651 -4.74 -22.67 7.38
C ALA A 651 -5.12 -21.98 8.70
N TYR A 652 -4.94 -22.69 9.80
CA TYR A 652 -4.94 -22.16 11.15
C TYR A 652 -3.50 -21.96 11.61
N ARG A 653 -3.20 -20.80 12.19
CA ARG A 653 -1.89 -20.48 12.74
C ARG A 653 -2.04 -19.74 14.06
N ASP A 654 -1.35 -20.23 15.06
CA ASP A 654 -1.16 -19.62 16.38
C ASP A 654 0.36 -19.53 16.67
N GLU A 655 0.77 -19.14 17.88
CA GLU A 655 2.18 -18.98 18.28
C GLU A 655 3.02 -20.25 18.06
N SER A 656 2.47 -21.42 18.40
CA SER A 656 3.18 -22.71 18.34
C SER A 656 2.52 -23.75 17.44
N THR A 657 1.32 -23.48 16.91
CA THR A 657 0.53 -24.45 16.15
C THR A 657 0.27 -23.96 14.74
N TYR A 658 0.47 -24.84 13.76
CA TYR A 658 0.07 -24.65 12.38
C TYR A 658 -0.73 -25.86 11.90
N PHE A 659 -1.93 -25.62 11.40
CA PHE A 659 -2.73 -26.63 10.70
C PHE A 659 -3.09 -26.10 9.33
N SER A 660 -3.04 -26.94 8.30
CA SER A 660 -3.55 -26.57 6.98
C SER A 660 -4.21 -27.73 6.26
N PHE A 661 -5.22 -27.42 5.48
CA PHE A 661 -5.82 -28.32 4.51
C PHE A 661 -5.70 -27.69 3.12
N GLU A 662 -5.01 -28.36 2.20
CA GLU A 662 -4.73 -27.88 0.85
C GLU A 662 -5.33 -28.82 -0.21
N ALA A 663 -5.96 -28.22 -1.21
CA ALA A 663 -6.26 -28.82 -2.49
C ALA A 663 -5.55 -28.01 -3.58
N LYS A 664 -4.58 -28.58 -4.28
CA LYS A 664 -3.75 -27.93 -5.30
C LYS A 664 -3.65 -28.82 -6.54
N GLY A 665 -3.77 -28.24 -7.73
CA GLY A 665 -3.38 -28.90 -8.98
C GLY A 665 -3.44 -27.95 -10.18
N THR A 666 -3.11 -28.43 -11.38
CA THR A 666 -3.22 -27.65 -12.62
C THR A 666 -4.44 -28.07 -13.44
N ILE A 667 -5.06 -27.10 -14.13
CA ILE A 667 -6.14 -27.37 -15.11
C ILE A 667 -5.55 -27.71 -16.48
N ASN A 668 -4.38 -27.16 -16.78
CA ASN A 668 -3.64 -27.42 -18.01
C ASN A 668 -2.90 -28.75 -17.94
N ASP A 669 -2.77 -29.39 -19.10
CA ASP A 669 -1.98 -30.60 -19.39
C ASP A 669 -0.51 -30.30 -19.75
N PHE A 670 -0.09 -29.06 -19.52
CA PHE A 670 1.26 -28.59 -19.76
C PHE A 670 1.72 -27.65 -18.63
N ILE A 671 3.03 -27.53 -18.49
CA ILE A 671 3.67 -26.65 -17.53
C ILE A 671 4.00 -25.32 -18.21
N ALA A 672 3.58 -24.22 -17.59
CA ALA A 672 3.85 -22.86 -18.09
C ALA A 672 4.99 -22.14 -17.34
N ASN A 673 5.41 -22.65 -16.20
CA ASN A 673 6.51 -22.08 -15.43
C ASN A 673 7.85 -22.63 -15.94
N GLU A 674 8.73 -21.74 -16.39
CA GLU A 674 9.99 -22.13 -17.03
C GLU A 674 10.92 -22.87 -16.06
N TYR A 675 10.96 -22.44 -14.79
CA TYR A 675 11.79 -23.11 -13.78
C TYR A 675 11.36 -24.56 -13.55
N LEU A 676 10.07 -24.88 -13.63
CA LEU A 676 9.57 -26.25 -13.50
C LEU A 676 9.89 -27.11 -14.73
N LEU A 677 9.91 -26.52 -15.93
CA LEU A 677 10.35 -27.22 -17.15
C LEU A 677 11.85 -27.55 -17.12
N GLN A 678 12.66 -26.67 -16.52
CA GLN A 678 14.09 -26.89 -16.35
C GLN A 678 14.40 -27.94 -15.27
N THR A 679 13.73 -27.87 -14.12
CA THR A 679 13.83 -28.89 -13.07
C THR A 679 12.62 -28.83 -12.11
N PRO A 680 11.94 -29.96 -11.82
CA PRO A 680 12.26 -31.33 -12.23
C PRO A 680 11.65 -31.78 -13.57
N GLY A 681 10.85 -30.95 -14.23
CA GLY A 681 10.12 -31.28 -15.47
C GLY A 681 8.67 -31.76 -15.24
N TYR A 682 8.18 -31.70 -14.00
CA TYR A 682 6.80 -32.01 -13.61
C TYR A 682 6.32 -31.05 -12.52
N ALA A 683 5.01 -30.96 -12.33
CA ALA A 683 4.39 -30.30 -11.18
C ALA A 683 3.79 -31.35 -10.22
N THR A 684 3.50 -30.95 -8.98
CA THR A 684 2.85 -31.84 -8.00
C THR A 684 1.51 -31.29 -7.56
N SER A 685 0.47 -32.10 -7.78
CA SER A 685 -0.89 -31.94 -7.28
C SER A 685 -1.05 -32.56 -5.90
N ARG A 686 -1.87 -31.93 -5.06
CA ARG A 686 -2.22 -32.35 -3.68
C ARG A 686 -3.73 -32.28 -3.53
N THR A 687 -4.45 -33.41 -3.61
CA THR A 687 -5.92 -33.41 -3.78
C THR A 687 -6.65 -34.43 -2.89
N PRO A 688 -6.83 -34.14 -1.58
CA PRO A 688 -6.23 -33.05 -0.78
C PRO A 688 -5.05 -33.54 0.08
N GLU A 689 -4.34 -32.61 0.73
CA GLU A 689 -3.37 -32.87 1.79
C GLU A 689 -3.67 -32.05 3.05
N ALA A 690 -3.63 -32.70 4.21
CA ALA A 690 -3.67 -32.08 5.52
C ALA A 690 -2.27 -32.06 6.15
N THR A 691 -1.90 -30.94 6.78
CA THR A 691 -0.65 -30.78 7.54
C THR A 691 -0.98 -30.26 8.94
N TYR A 692 -0.35 -30.82 9.96
CA TYR A 692 -0.40 -30.36 11.34
C TYR A 692 1.02 -30.29 11.90
N ILE A 693 1.39 -29.14 12.46
CA ILE A 693 2.72 -28.87 13.01
C ILE A 693 2.54 -28.22 14.37
N ARG A 694 3.30 -28.69 15.36
CA ARG A 694 3.45 -28.03 16.65
C ARG A 694 4.93 -27.84 16.94
N LEU A 695 5.31 -26.62 17.29
CA LEU A 695 6.69 -26.19 17.48
C LEU A 695 7.01 -26.04 18.97
N PHE A 696 8.15 -26.58 19.40
CA PHE A 696 8.76 -26.38 20.72
C PHE A 696 7.82 -26.61 21.92
N ASP A 697 7.03 -27.67 21.89
CA ASP A 697 6.29 -28.13 23.07
C ASP A 697 7.23 -28.46 24.22
N ASP A 698 6.77 -28.21 25.44
CA ASP A 698 7.49 -28.58 26.64
C ASP A 698 6.75 -29.73 27.36
N PRO A 699 7.03 -31.00 27.01
CA PRO A 699 6.32 -32.15 27.56
C PRO A 699 6.67 -32.45 29.02
N ILE A 700 7.81 -31.95 29.51
CA ILE A 700 8.30 -32.23 30.88
C ILE A 700 8.02 -31.04 31.81
N GLY A 701 7.86 -29.84 31.25
CA GLY A 701 7.73 -28.62 32.03
C GLY A 701 9.06 -28.19 32.64
N SER A 702 9.07 -26.98 33.18
CA SER A 702 10.09 -26.47 34.08
C SER A 702 9.45 -26.15 35.44
N ASP A 703 10.22 -26.26 36.51
CA ASP A 703 9.79 -25.78 37.83
C ASP A 703 9.75 -24.23 37.89
N ASP A 704 10.43 -23.57 36.95
CA ASP A 704 10.47 -22.11 36.80
C ASP A 704 9.58 -21.67 35.63
N PRO A 705 8.43 -21.03 35.89
CA PRO A 705 7.48 -20.63 34.85
C PRO A 705 8.04 -19.61 33.83
N GLU A 706 9.21 -19.02 34.07
CA GLU A 706 9.88 -18.12 33.11
C GLU A 706 10.86 -18.83 32.16
N LEU A 707 11.16 -20.11 32.40
CA LEU A 707 12.09 -20.90 31.59
C LEU A 707 11.36 -22.03 30.85
N PRO A 708 11.72 -22.34 29.60
CA PRO A 708 11.27 -23.57 28.97
C PRO A 708 11.84 -24.78 29.72
N GLY A 709 11.12 -25.90 29.69
CA GLY A 709 11.59 -27.18 30.21
C GLY A 709 12.83 -27.69 29.47
N PRO A 710 13.48 -28.72 30.03
CA PRO A 710 14.78 -29.18 29.58
C PRO A 710 14.76 -29.83 28.19
N ILE A 711 13.58 -30.21 27.69
CA ILE A 711 13.40 -30.84 26.38
C ILE A 711 12.27 -30.11 25.66
N LEU A 712 12.56 -29.63 24.46
CA LEU A 712 11.60 -29.05 23.54
C LEU A 712 11.23 -30.11 22.49
N TRP A 713 9.95 -30.26 22.20
CA TRP A 713 9.42 -31.24 21.27
C TRP A 713 8.70 -30.56 20.10
N THR A 714 9.19 -30.80 18.90
CA THR A 714 8.53 -30.37 17.66
C THR A 714 7.98 -31.59 16.95
N HIS A 715 6.70 -31.56 16.55
CA HIS A 715 6.07 -32.64 15.81
C HIS A 715 5.32 -32.14 14.58
N GLU A 716 5.46 -32.88 13.50
CA GLU A 716 4.82 -32.64 12.22
C GLU A 716 4.08 -33.91 11.78
N TYR A 717 2.91 -33.72 11.19
CA TYR A 717 2.10 -34.76 10.57
C TYR A 717 1.58 -34.25 9.24
N ARG A 718 1.67 -35.08 8.20
CA ARG A 718 1.11 -34.80 6.88
C ARG A 718 0.39 -36.04 6.37
N ALA A 719 -0.79 -35.86 5.79
CA ALA A 719 -1.51 -36.96 5.15
C ALA A 719 -2.32 -36.44 3.96
N GLY A 720 -2.19 -37.09 2.81
CA GLY A 720 -2.87 -36.61 1.61
C GLY A 720 -2.76 -37.54 0.42
N ARG A 721 -3.44 -37.15 -0.65
CA ARG A 721 -3.30 -37.76 -1.97
C ARG A 721 -2.44 -36.86 -2.86
N LEU A 722 -1.36 -37.40 -3.40
CA LEU A 722 -0.37 -36.68 -4.19
C LEU A 722 -0.33 -37.24 -5.60
N GLU A 723 -0.09 -36.38 -6.59
CA GLU A 723 -0.05 -36.77 -7.99
C GLU A 723 1.00 -35.94 -8.72
N LEU A 724 1.86 -36.58 -9.51
CA LEU A 724 2.74 -35.86 -10.42
C LEU A 724 1.96 -35.52 -11.68
N GLN A 725 2.09 -34.30 -12.15
CA GLN A 725 1.52 -33.83 -13.41
C GLN A 725 2.66 -33.58 -14.37
N PHE A 726 2.73 -34.40 -15.41
CA PHE A 726 3.79 -34.27 -16.40
C PHE A 726 3.47 -33.23 -17.46
N ASP A 727 4.51 -32.84 -18.18
CA ASP A 727 4.39 -31.98 -19.34
C ASP A 727 4.20 -32.82 -20.61
N GLU A 728 2.96 -32.84 -21.12
CA GLU A 728 2.53 -33.67 -22.24
C GLU A 728 2.93 -33.17 -23.64
N PRO A 729 3.08 -31.85 -23.91
CA PRO A 729 3.47 -31.38 -25.24
C PRO A 729 4.81 -31.96 -25.70
N ASN A 730 4.91 -32.25 -27.00
CA ASN A 730 6.17 -32.65 -27.62
C ASN A 730 7.17 -31.49 -27.61
N ALA A 731 8.46 -31.81 -27.64
CA ALA A 731 9.51 -30.81 -27.67
C ALA A 731 9.37 -29.83 -28.86
N ASP A 732 8.91 -30.26 -30.04
CA ASP A 732 8.67 -29.38 -31.19
C ASP A 732 7.47 -28.43 -31.02
N GLU A 733 6.45 -28.83 -30.26
CA GLU A 733 5.33 -27.96 -29.86
C GLU A 733 5.80 -26.83 -28.93
N ARG A 734 6.90 -27.04 -28.21
CA ARG A 734 7.62 -26.05 -27.38
C ARG A 734 8.71 -25.26 -28.12
N GLY A 735 8.74 -25.33 -29.44
CA GLY A 735 9.74 -24.65 -30.25
C GLY A 735 11.07 -25.40 -30.40
N PHE A 736 11.28 -26.57 -29.80
CA PHE A 736 12.49 -27.36 -30.02
C PHE A 736 12.38 -28.20 -31.30
N SER A 737 12.20 -27.52 -32.44
CA SER A 737 11.90 -28.10 -33.76
C SER A 737 13.00 -29.00 -34.37
N ARG A 738 14.18 -29.06 -33.74
CA ARG A 738 15.32 -29.88 -34.18
C ARG A 738 15.72 -30.85 -33.08
N ASP A 739 15.98 -32.10 -33.44
CA ASP A 739 16.45 -33.13 -32.49
C ASP A 739 17.71 -32.70 -31.73
N SER A 740 18.63 -31.96 -32.37
CA SER A 740 19.84 -31.49 -31.72
C SER A 740 19.58 -30.45 -30.62
N LEU A 741 18.52 -29.64 -30.77
CA LEU A 741 18.11 -28.66 -29.76
C LEU A 741 17.31 -29.35 -28.65
N ALA A 742 16.32 -30.17 -29.01
CA ALA A 742 15.50 -30.92 -28.05
C ALA A 742 16.36 -31.84 -27.15
N ARG A 743 17.33 -32.56 -27.73
CA ARG A 743 18.25 -33.41 -26.95
C ARG A 743 19.17 -32.62 -26.04
N ARG A 744 19.55 -31.40 -26.43
CA ARG A 744 20.39 -30.54 -25.59
C ARG A 744 19.62 -29.98 -24.41
N ALA A 745 18.37 -29.55 -24.64
CA ALA A 745 17.55 -28.93 -23.61
C ALA A 745 16.93 -29.94 -22.64
N PHE A 746 16.39 -31.05 -23.16
CA PHE A 746 15.57 -31.98 -22.37
C PHE A 746 16.05 -33.44 -22.44
N GLY A 747 17.06 -33.74 -23.25
CA GLY A 747 17.52 -35.12 -23.46
C GLY A 747 16.60 -36.00 -24.32
N ILE A 748 15.59 -35.42 -24.98
CA ILE A 748 14.57 -36.14 -25.77
C ILE A 748 14.62 -35.77 -27.26
N GLY A 749 14.00 -36.59 -28.11
CA GLY A 749 13.78 -36.27 -29.53
C GLY A 749 12.69 -35.21 -29.72
N ARG A 750 12.66 -34.55 -30.88
CA ARG A 750 11.73 -33.44 -31.13
C ARG A 750 10.24 -33.85 -31.07
N THR A 751 9.94 -35.13 -31.36
CA THR A 751 8.58 -35.70 -31.35
C THR A 751 8.31 -36.53 -30.09
N GLN A 752 9.02 -36.23 -29.00
CA GLN A 752 8.82 -36.85 -27.69
C GLN A 752 8.51 -35.75 -26.69
N SER A 753 7.75 -36.06 -25.65
CA SER A 753 7.45 -35.15 -24.56
C SER A 753 8.36 -35.37 -23.36
N ILE A 754 8.37 -34.43 -22.42
CA ILE A 754 9.04 -34.63 -21.12
C ILE A 754 8.31 -35.75 -20.35
N ALA A 755 6.98 -35.84 -20.48
CA ALA A 755 6.19 -36.93 -19.93
C ALA A 755 6.66 -38.32 -20.40
N ASP A 756 6.98 -38.50 -21.68
CA ASP A 756 7.51 -39.77 -22.21
C ASP A 756 8.84 -40.17 -21.53
N ARG A 757 9.72 -39.19 -21.30
CA ARG A 757 10.99 -39.40 -20.60
C ARG A 757 10.77 -39.79 -19.14
N LEU A 758 9.84 -39.12 -18.46
CA LEU A 758 9.52 -39.39 -17.06
C LEU A 758 8.89 -40.79 -16.91
N ARG A 759 7.90 -41.13 -17.74
CA ARG A 759 7.27 -42.46 -17.76
C ARG A 759 8.28 -43.57 -18.07
N SER A 760 9.18 -43.35 -19.03
CA SER A 760 10.25 -44.32 -19.34
C SER A 760 11.33 -44.43 -18.26
N SER A 761 11.40 -43.45 -17.36
CA SER A 761 12.25 -43.49 -16.15
C SER A 761 11.50 -44.05 -14.93
N GLY A 762 10.29 -44.59 -15.11
CA GLY A 762 9.52 -45.23 -14.06
C GLY A 762 8.66 -44.30 -13.20
N TYR A 763 8.60 -43.01 -13.52
CA TYR A 763 7.66 -42.10 -12.85
C TYR A 763 6.21 -42.38 -13.25
N ILE A 764 5.29 -42.23 -12.30
CA ILE A 764 3.85 -42.44 -12.50
C ILE A 764 3.06 -41.15 -12.24
N GLU A 765 1.95 -40.99 -12.96
CA GLU A 765 0.94 -39.94 -12.73
C GLU A 765 -0.28 -40.48 -11.97
N ASP A 766 -0.30 -41.78 -11.67
CA ASP A 766 -1.30 -42.32 -10.77
C ASP A 766 -1.06 -41.73 -9.39
N GLY A 767 -2.05 -41.00 -8.88
CA GLY A 767 -1.86 -40.38 -7.59
C GLY A 767 -1.92 -41.40 -6.44
N ILE A 768 -1.03 -41.17 -5.49
CA ILE A 768 -0.71 -42.01 -4.35
C ILE A 768 -1.27 -41.42 -3.06
N PHE A 769 -1.54 -42.26 -2.07
CA PHE A 769 -1.79 -41.82 -0.70
C PHE A 769 -0.51 -41.86 0.12
N ARG A 770 -0.17 -40.74 0.76
CA ARG A 770 0.97 -40.62 1.67
C ARG A 770 0.51 -40.22 3.06
N ALA A 771 1.08 -40.87 4.07
CA ALA A 771 1.07 -40.39 5.45
C ALA A 771 2.52 -40.23 5.95
N ASP A 772 2.81 -39.13 6.63
CA ASP A 772 4.14 -38.77 7.09
C ASP A 772 4.06 -38.18 8.50
N THR A 773 4.99 -38.56 9.37
CA THR A 773 5.18 -37.87 10.65
C THR A 773 6.64 -37.70 10.96
N ARG A 774 7.00 -36.52 11.46
CA ARG A 774 8.34 -36.18 11.93
C ARG A 774 8.27 -35.72 13.38
N GLN A 775 9.17 -36.21 14.20
CA GLN A 775 9.24 -35.97 15.63
C GLN A 775 10.66 -35.50 15.95
N GLN A 776 10.83 -34.34 16.56
CA GLN A 776 12.14 -33.79 16.93
C GLN A 776 12.18 -33.38 18.39
N LEU A 777 13.24 -33.76 19.09
CA LEU A 777 13.54 -33.35 20.45
C LEU A 777 14.81 -32.51 20.47
N ASP A 778 14.76 -31.33 21.08
CA ASP A 778 15.89 -30.43 21.27
C ASP A 778 16.14 -30.22 22.76
N MET A 779 17.40 -30.23 23.19
CA MET A 779 17.80 -30.03 24.59
C MET A 779 18.75 -28.83 24.69
N PRO A 780 18.25 -27.59 24.85
CA PRO A 780 19.11 -26.42 24.96
C PRO A 780 19.90 -26.41 26.28
N LEU A 781 21.23 -26.46 26.22
CA LEU A 781 22.13 -26.45 27.38
C LEU A 781 23.05 -25.23 27.37
N HIS A 782 23.08 -24.52 28.50
CA HIS A 782 24.03 -23.43 28.74
C HIS A 782 25.22 -23.96 29.56
N LEU A 783 26.33 -24.27 28.89
CA LEU A 783 27.55 -24.84 29.47
C LEU A 783 28.62 -23.74 29.61
N GLY A 784 28.49 -22.92 30.66
CA GLY A 784 29.39 -21.78 30.88
C GLY A 784 29.25 -20.73 29.78
N GLU A 785 30.31 -20.52 28.99
CA GLU A 785 30.32 -19.58 27.86
C GLU A 785 29.80 -20.20 26.55
N PHE A 786 29.48 -21.50 26.56
CA PHE A 786 29.01 -22.23 25.39
C PHE A 786 27.51 -22.51 25.48
N ASN A 787 26.81 -22.29 24.38
CA ASN A 787 25.46 -22.78 24.17
C ASN A 787 25.56 -24.07 23.36
N VAL A 788 25.08 -25.19 23.90
CA VAL A 788 25.10 -26.49 23.25
C VAL A 788 23.68 -27.05 23.22
N THR A 789 23.17 -27.36 22.04
CA THR A 789 21.83 -27.92 21.85
C THR A 789 21.95 -29.27 21.15
N PRO A 790 22.04 -30.39 21.90
CA PRO A 790 21.79 -31.72 21.33
C PRO A 790 20.36 -31.81 20.82
N TYR A 791 20.19 -32.51 19.71
CA TYR A 791 18.88 -32.74 19.11
C TYR A 791 18.80 -34.10 18.43
N THR A 792 17.61 -34.66 18.34
CA THR A 792 17.33 -35.88 17.59
C THR A 792 15.99 -35.75 16.89
N ALA A 793 15.88 -36.34 15.71
CA ALA A 793 14.66 -36.38 14.94
C ALA A 793 14.40 -37.82 14.45
N GLY A 794 13.15 -38.24 14.46
CA GLY A 794 12.68 -39.48 13.87
C GLY A 794 11.52 -39.19 12.92
N ARG A 795 11.43 -39.94 11.83
CA ARG A 795 10.39 -39.76 10.82
C ARG A 795 9.90 -41.11 10.30
N VAL A 796 8.60 -41.21 10.08
CA VAL A 796 7.96 -42.35 9.43
C VAL A 796 7.13 -41.83 8.27
N THR A 797 7.42 -42.31 7.07
CA THR A 797 6.64 -42.02 5.86
C THR A 797 6.08 -43.32 5.31
N VAL A 798 4.79 -43.34 4.95
CA VAL A 798 4.08 -44.49 4.41
C VAL A 798 3.43 -44.08 3.10
N TRP A 799 3.62 -44.88 2.07
CA TRP A 799 2.94 -44.75 0.78
C TRP A 799 2.08 -46.00 0.51
N ASP A 800 1.03 -45.85 -0.28
CA ASP A 800 0.22 -46.98 -0.77
C ASP A 800 0.78 -47.62 -2.05
N ASN A 801 1.92 -47.11 -2.54
CA ASN A 801 2.66 -47.58 -3.70
C ASN A 801 4.10 -47.97 -3.29
N ASP A 802 4.68 -48.97 -3.94
CA ASP A 802 6.04 -49.47 -3.67
C ASP A 802 7.11 -48.86 -4.59
N PHE A 803 6.70 -48.07 -5.58
CA PHE A 803 7.57 -47.42 -6.59
C PHE A 803 8.49 -48.39 -7.35
N SER A 804 8.10 -49.65 -7.48
CA SER A 804 8.90 -50.70 -8.14
C SER A 804 9.21 -50.42 -9.63
N ASP A 805 8.36 -49.63 -10.31
CA ASP A 805 8.63 -49.16 -11.67
C ASP A 805 9.75 -48.09 -11.71
N PHE A 806 9.88 -47.27 -10.67
CA PHE A 806 10.88 -46.21 -10.56
C PHE A 806 12.23 -46.73 -10.06
N SER A 807 12.23 -47.52 -8.98
CA SER A 807 13.45 -48.13 -8.42
C SER A 807 13.30 -49.65 -8.31
N PRO A 808 13.59 -50.39 -9.41
CA PRO A 808 13.49 -51.85 -9.40
C PRO A 808 14.46 -52.48 -8.39
N GLY A 809 13.91 -53.09 -7.33
CA GLY A 809 14.67 -53.73 -6.26
C GLY A 809 14.54 -53.04 -4.90
N GLU A 810 13.91 -51.87 -4.86
CA GLU A 810 13.36 -51.26 -3.65
C GLU A 810 11.86 -51.52 -3.63
N GLU A 811 11.37 -52.30 -2.65
CA GLU A 811 9.95 -52.68 -2.52
C GLU A 811 9.32 -52.12 -1.23
N ASP A 812 10.09 -51.40 -0.41
CA ASP A 812 9.62 -50.84 0.86
C ASP A 812 8.71 -49.62 0.62
N ASN A 813 7.42 -49.78 0.87
CA ASN A 813 6.44 -48.68 0.86
C ASN A 813 6.35 -47.92 2.21
N VAL A 814 7.28 -48.19 3.13
CA VAL A 814 7.39 -47.51 4.43
C VAL A 814 8.84 -47.12 4.66
N ARG A 815 9.09 -45.82 4.86
CA ARG A 815 10.41 -45.29 5.21
C ARG A 815 10.47 -44.90 6.68
N PHE A 816 11.42 -45.50 7.38
CA PHE A 816 11.90 -45.09 8.69
C PHE A 816 13.17 -44.29 8.51
N TRP A 817 13.15 -43.05 8.96
CA TRP A 817 14.30 -42.16 8.92
C TRP A 817 14.60 -41.64 10.33
N TYR A 818 15.86 -41.48 10.67
CA TYR A 818 16.28 -40.88 11.93
C TYR A 818 17.49 -39.98 11.74
N GLY A 819 17.63 -39.01 12.64
CA GLY A 819 18.76 -38.10 12.72
C GLY A 819 19.09 -37.75 14.17
N ALA A 820 20.36 -37.50 14.46
CA ALA A 820 20.81 -37.00 15.74
C ALA A 820 22.02 -36.09 15.55
N GLY A 821 22.13 -35.05 16.37
CA GLY A 821 23.19 -34.07 16.25
C GLY A 821 23.32 -33.18 17.47
N ALA A 822 24.25 -32.24 17.38
CA ALA A 822 24.41 -31.17 18.36
C ALA A 822 24.86 -29.88 17.67
N ARG A 823 24.26 -28.77 18.09
CA ARG A 823 24.68 -27.41 17.72
C ARG A 823 25.46 -26.81 18.88
N ALA A 824 26.59 -26.17 18.61
CA ALA A 824 27.38 -25.49 19.63
C ALA A 824 27.74 -24.09 19.15
N SER A 825 27.67 -23.10 20.03
CA SER A 825 28.13 -21.73 19.74
C SER A 825 28.65 -21.04 20.99
N THR A 826 29.47 -20.01 20.78
CA THR A 826 29.92 -19.09 21.83
C THR A 826 30.16 -17.72 21.22
N THR A 827 30.18 -16.65 22.02
CA THR A 827 30.36 -15.29 21.52
C THR A 827 31.49 -14.58 22.26
N PHE A 828 32.48 -14.13 21.51
CA PHE A 828 33.55 -13.25 21.97
C PHE A 828 33.31 -11.83 21.47
N GLN A 829 33.76 -10.85 22.24
CA GLN A 829 33.75 -9.47 21.78
C GLN A 829 35.00 -8.73 22.21
N ARG A 830 35.44 -7.80 21.37
CA ARG A 830 36.50 -6.83 21.68
C ARG A 830 36.05 -5.45 21.24
N VAL A 831 36.22 -4.47 22.12
CA VAL A 831 36.05 -3.05 21.80
C VAL A 831 37.43 -2.43 21.67
N ASP A 832 37.65 -1.71 20.58
CA ASP A 832 38.82 -0.88 20.33
C ASP A 832 38.38 0.58 20.15
N ASP A 833 38.55 1.36 21.21
CA ASP A 833 38.24 2.80 21.23
C ASP A 833 39.30 3.65 20.50
N SER A 834 40.42 3.07 20.08
CA SER A 834 41.51 3.81 19.40
C SER A 834 41.27 3.99 17.90
N VAL A 835 40.29 3.27 17.33
CA VAL A 835 39.95 3.36 15.92
C VAL A 835 39.16 4.64 15.64
N ASP A 836 39.76 5.55 14.90
CA ASP A 836 39.12 6.75 14.35
C ASP A 836 39.56 6.91 12.89
N SER A 837 38.60 6.87 11.97
CA SER A 837 38.83 7.10 10.54
C SER A 837 37.69 7.89 9.94
N ARG A 838 37.98 9.13 9.56
CA ARG A 838 37.06 9.97 8.81
C ARG A 838 36.76 9.46 7.41
N LEU A 839 37.70 8.75 6.76
CA LEU A 839 37.51 8.25 5.40
C LEU A 839 36.45 7.14 5.34
N PHE A 840 36.46 6.25 6.32
CA PHE A 840 35.56 5.09 6.40
C PHE A 840 34.38 5.33 7.36
N ASP A 841 34.24 6.55 7.87
CA ASP A 841 33.26 6.93 8.89
C ASP A 841 33.23 5.94 10.07
N LEU A 842 34.42 5.70 10.63
CA LEU A 842 34.65 4.81 11.77
C LEU A 842 35.02 5.62 13.01
N TYR A 843 34.35 5.34 14.11
CA TYR A 843 34.66 5.87 15.42
C TYR A 843 34.36 4.80 16.46
N ARG A 844 35.42 4.28 17.09
CA ARG A 844 35.42 3.08 17.95
C ARG A 844 34.92 1.85 17.18
N VAL A 845 35.60 0.72 17.30
CA VAL A 845 35.15 -0.53 16.69
C VAL A 845 34.88 -1.59 17.75
N ARG A 846 33.66 -2.12 17.78
CA ARG A 846 33.32 -3.35 18.51
C ARG A 846 33.30 -4.51 17.53
N HIS A 847 34.21 -5.45 17.69
CA HIS A 847 34.23 -6.69 16.94
C HIS A 847 33.57 -7.79 17.77
N ILE A 848 32.50 -8.38 17.24
CA ILE A 848 31.78 -9.53 17.81
C ILE A 848 32.12 -10.74 16.94
N VAL A 849 32.59 -11.81 17.57
CA VAL A 849 32.96 -13.06 16.91
C VAL A 849 32.14 -14.18 17.53
N THR A 850 31.34 -14.87 16.73
CA THR A 850 30.53 -16.02 17.17
C THR A 850 30.96 -17.26 16.38
N PRO A 851 31.91 -18.04 16.91
CA PRO A 851 32.18 -19.38 16.37
C PRO A 851 31.00 -20.30 16.65
N TYR A 852 30.68 -21.15 15.67
CA TYR A 852 29.64 -22.16 15.80
C TYR A 852 30.06 -23.48 15.14
N ALA A 853 29.44 -24.57 15.59
CA ALA A 853 29.60 -25.89 15.03
C ALA A 853 28.24 -26.60 15.00
N ASN A 854 27.97 -27.36 13.95
CA ASN A 854 26.87 -28.31 13.89
C ASN A 854 27.42 -29.67 13.47
N LEU A 855 27.12 -30.69 14.26
CA LEU A 855 27.42 -32.08 13.94
C LEU A 855 26.10 -32.83 13.84
N TRP A 856 25.93 -33.59 12.78
CA TRP A 856 24.69 -34.30 12.50
C TRP A 856 24.97 -35.63 11.82
N GLN A 857 24.20 -36.65 12.16
CA GLN A 857 24.21 -37.96 11.52
C GLN A 857 22.78 -38.45 11.37
N SER A 858 22.49 -39.05 10.23
CA SER A 858 21.20 -39.67 9.94
C SER A 858 21.35 -41.04 9.27
N GLY A 859 20.23 -41.74 9.18
CA GLY A 859 20.08 -42.99 8.43
C GLY A 859 18.63 -43.26 8.08
N THR A 860 18.43 -44.09 7.07
CA THR A 860 17.12 -44.47 6.52
C THR A 860 17.14 -45.94 6.09
N ASN A 861 15.97 -46.58 5.96
CA ASN A 861 15.85 -47.86 5.26
C ASN A 861 15.63 -47.71 3.74
N VAL A 862 15.08 -46.58 3.30
CA VAL A 862 14.86 -46.25 1.88
C VAL A 862 15.59 -44.94 1.58
N ASP A 863 16.60 -45.03 0.72
CA ASP A 863 17.41 -43.88 0.31
C ASP A 863 16.63 -42.96 -0.63
N ARG A 864 16.91 -41.65 -0.56
CA ARG A 864 16.16 -40.65 -1.34
C ARG A 864 16.23 -40.87 -2.87
N VAL A 865 17.34 -41.41 -3.37
CA VAL A 865 17.56 -41.67 -4.80
C VAL A 865 16.65 -42.77 -5.36
N ASN A 866 16.07 -43.59 -4.48
CA ASN A 866 15.14 -44.66 -4.83
C ASN A 866 13.67 -44.22 -4.80
N LEU A 867 13.39 -42.94 -4.50
CA LEU A 867 12.03 -42.42 -4.39
C LEU A 867 11.76 -41.32 -5.43
N PRO A 868 10.59 -41.36 -6.12
CA PRO A 868 10.12 -40.19 -6.86
C PRO A 868 9.76 -39.06 -5.89
N VAL A 869 10.20 -37.83 -6.19
CA VAL A 869 10.04 -36.69 -5.29
C VAL A 869 8.71 -35.97 -5.52
N TYR A 870 7.74 -36.18 -4.61
CA TYR A 870 6.49 -35.41 -4.58
C TYR A 870 6.62 -34.15 -3.70
N ASP A 871 7.47 -34.20 -2.69
CA ASP A 871 7.77 -33.10 -1.79
C ASP A 871 9.25 -33.14 -1.38
N GLU A 872 10.01 -32.13 -1.76
CA GLU A 872 11.44 -32.01 -1.40
C GLU A 872 11.67 -32.08 0.11
N SER A 873 10.70 -31.65 0.93
CA SER A 873 10.80 -31.72 2.38
C SER A 873 10.44 -33.08 2.97
N VAL A 874 10.03 -34.04 2.15
CA VAL A 874 9.68 -35.41 2.53
C VAL A 874 10.58 -36.39 1.81
N GLU A 875 10.39 -36.63 0.51
CA GLU A 875 11.14 -37.63 -0.25
C GLU A 875 12.60 -37.20 -0.51
N GLY A 876 12.85 -35.92 -0.82
CA GLY A 876 14.16 -35.33 -1.15
C GLY A 876 15.07 -35.00 0.05
N ILE A 877 14.92 -35.69 1.18
CA ILE A 877 15.73 -35.43 2.37
C ILE A 877 17.08 -36.16 2.31
N ALA A 878 18.15 -35.47 2.71
CA ALA A 878 19.49 -36.03 2.78
C ALA A 878 19.64 -37.09 3.90
N GLU A 879 20.52 -38.07 3.67
CA GLU A 879 21.02 -39.01 4.67
C GLU A 879 22.55 -38.93 4.86
N GLY A 880 23.07 -39.62 5.87
CA GLY A 880 24.49 -39.65 6.23
C GLY A 880 24.89 -38.61 7.27
N GLY A 881 26.18 -38.33 7.38
CA GLY A 881 26.79 -37.42 8.35
C GLY A 881 27.11 -36.06 7.74
N ILE A 882 26.83 -34.98 8.48
CA ILE A 882 27.18 -33.59 8.11
C ILE A 882 27.90 -32.94 9.30
N ALA A 883 29.02 -32.29 9.02
CA ALA A 883 29.76 -31.48 9.98
C ALA A 883 29.99 -30.08 9.41
N THR A 884 29.53 -29.07 10.13
CA THR A 884 29.69 -27.65 9.79
C THR A 884 30.46 -26.95 10.90
N LEU A 885 31.51 -26.21 10.53
CA LEU A 885 32.25 -25.32 11.42
C LEU A 885 32.20 -23.92 10.81
N GLY A 886 31.75 -22.93 11.57
CA GLY A 886 31.65 -21.56 11.07
C GLY A 886 31.99 -20.50 12.10
N ILE A 887 32.17 -19.29 11.61
CA ILE A 887 32.47 -18.10 12.41
C ILE A 887 31.69 -16.93 11.82
N ASP A 888 30.77 -16.38 12.60
CA ASP A 888 30.14 -15.09 12.32
C ASP A 888 30.98 -13.96 12.91
N GLN A 889 31.31 -12.96 12.09
CA GLN A 889 32.04 -11.78 12.52
C GLN A 889 31.23 -10.53 12.20
N THR A 890 31.00 -9.70 13.21
CA THR A 890 30.31 -8.41 13.07
C THR A 890 31.18 -7.31 13.66
N TRP A 891 31.54 -6.33 12.84
CA TRP A 891 32.19 -5.10 13.27
C TRP A 891 31.13 -4.00 13.37
N GLN A 892 30.97 -3.45 14.57
CA GLN A 892 30.09 -2.32 14.84
C GLN A 892 30.93 -1.07 15.09
N THR A 893 30.50 0.05 14.53
CA THR A 893 31.08 1.39 14.79
C THR A 893 30.02 2.31 15.36
N GLN A 894 30.41 3.45 15.92
CA GLN A 894 29.48 4.55 16.19
C GLN A 894 29.45 5.49 14.97
N ARG A 895 28.26 5.93 14.55
CA ARG A 895 28.05 6.99 13.55
C ARG A 895 27.10 8.07 14.09
N GLY A 896 27.14 9.27 13.51
CA GLY A 896 26.28 10.39 13.90
C GLY A 896 27.04 11.59 14.48
N LYS A 897 26.30 12.66 14.80
CA LYS A 897 26.89 13.89 15.37
C LYS A 897 27.19 13.69 16.86
N ALA A 898 28.14 14.47 17.38
CA ALA A 898 28.44 14.48 18.81
C ALA A 898 27.15 14.63 19.66
N GLY A 899 26.93 13.70 20.60
CA GLY A 899 25.72 13.62 21.43
C GLY A 899 24.53 12.88 20.82
N LYS A 900 24.66 12.36 19.58
CA LYS A 900 23.67 11.52 18.88
C LYS A 900 24.36 10.35 18.14
N TRP A 901 25.33 9.74 18.79
CA TRP A 901 25.99 8.55 18.28
C TRP A 901 25.06 7.35 18.35
N HIS A 902 25.04 6.55 17.29
CA HIS A 902 24.33 5.27 17.26
C HIS A 902 25.25 4.18 16.70
N SER A 903 25.05 2.96 17.21
CA SER A 903 25.79 1.78 16.75
C SER A 903 25.30 1.36 15.36
N VAL A 904 26.24 1.15 14.44
CA VAL A 904 25.97 0.66 13.09
C VAL A 904 26.87 -0.54 12.83
N ASP A 905 26.31 -1.62 12.30
CA ASP A 905 27.07 -2.75 11.78
C ASP A 905 27.78 -2.33 10.49
N VAL A 906 29.08 -2.04 10.56
CA VAL A 906 29.84 -1.55 9.41
C VAL A 906 30.30 -2.68 8.51
N PHE A 907 30.69 -3.83 9.07
CA PHE A 907 31.08 -5.00 8.29
C PHE A 907 30.52 -6.26 8.95
N LYS A 908 29.96 -7.17 8.15
CA LYS A 908 29.55 -8.51 8.56
C LYS A 908 30.22 -9.52 7.65
N LEU A 909 30.74 -10.59 8.23
CA LEU A 909 31.39 -11.69 7.51
C LEU A 909 31.03 -13.02 8.18
N ASN A 910 30.30 -13.88 7.48
CA ASN A 910 30.13 -15.28 7.83
C ASN A 910 31.10 -16.11 7.00
N LEU A 911 31.85 -16.99 7.66
CA LEU A 911 32.68 -18.01 7.02
C LEU A 911 32.27 -19.36 7.58
N ALA A 912 32.01 -20.35 6.72
CA ALA A 912 31.72 -21.70 7.18
C ALA A 912 32.33 -22.76 6.27
N TYR A 913 32.76 -23.87 6.86
CA TYR A 913 33.15 -25.07 6.15
C TYR A 913 32.17 -26.19 6.50
N THR A 914 31.58 -26.81 5.48
CA THR A 914 30.68 -27.96 5.60
C THR A 914 31.32 -29.16 4.92
N ASN A 915 31.30 -30.30 5.59
CA ASN A 915 31.70 -31.59 5.05
C ASN A 915 30.57 -32.60 5.27
N SER A 916 30.31 -33.43 4.26
CA SER A 916 29.40 -34.55 4.36
C SER A 916 30.14 -35.89 4.24
N SER A 917 29.54 -36.95 4.78
CA SER A 917 30.04 -38.31 4.63
C SER A 917 29.85 -38.83 3.20
N ARG A 918 30.48 -39.97 2.87
CA ARG A 918 30.51 -40.51 1.49
C ARG A 918 29.21 -41.16 1.05
N ASP A 919 28.39 -41.55 2.01
CA ASP A 919 27.04 -42.11 1.90
C ASP A 919 25.96 -41.03 1.74
N SER A 920 26.32 -39.74 1.76
CA SER A 920 25.40 -38.64 1.48
C SER A 920 25.30 -38.36 -0.03
N ASP A 921 24.14 -38.60 -0.63
CA ASP A 921 23.91 -38.29 -2.03
C ASP A 921 23.69 -36.79 -2.27
N ARG A 922 24.39 -36.22 -3.25
CA ARG A 922 24.31 -34.80 -3.61
C ARG A 922 23.30 -34.54 -4.74
N GLU A 923 22.41 -33.57 -4.56
CA GLU A 923 21.38 -33.21 -5.57
C GLU A 923 21.84 -32.13 -6.54
N SER A 924 22.61 -31.18 -6.04
CA SER A 924 23.05 -30.04 -6.84
C SER A 924 24.55 -29.79 -6.71
N PRO A 925 25.22 -29.30 -7.76
CA PRO A 925 26.62 -28.91 -7.71
C PRO A 925 26.88 -27.69 -6.82
N ILE A 926 25.87 -27.05 -6.23
CA ILE A 926 26.04 -25.91 -5.32
C ILE A 926 25.65 -26.32 -3.90
N GLY A 927 26.64 -26.62 -3.07
CA GLY A 927 26.42 -27.03 -1.68
C GLY A 927 25.68 -25.95 -0.86
N ARG A 928 24.79 -26.41 0.04
CA ARG A 928 24.00 -25.54 0.93
C ARG A 928 23.70 -26.27 2.22
N PHE A 929 24.07 -25.68 3.35
CA PHE A 929 23.74 -26.21 4.67
C PHE A 929 22.50 -25.50 5.27
N ILE A 930 21.58 -26.27 5.85
CA ILE A 930 20.38 -25.76 6.54
C ILE A 930 20.44 -26.18 8.01
N ASP A 931 20.80 -25.25 8.89
CA ASP A 931 21.14 -25.57 10.28
C ASP A 931 19.98 -26.16 11.11
N TYR A 932 18.77 -25.60 10.99
CA TYR A 932 17.61 -26.02 11.79
C TYR A 932 16.98 -27.35 11.31
N ARG A 933 17.28 -27.75 10.08
CA ARG A 933 16.83 -29.00 9.43
C ARG A 933 17.95 -29.53 8.52
N PRO A 934 19.01 -30.12 9.09
CA PRO A 934 20.17 -30.56 8.31
C PRO A 934 19.80 -31.52 7.18
N GLU A 935 18.74 -32.30 7.33
CA GLU A 935 18.22 -33.20 6.30
C GLU A 935 17.69 -32.49 5.05
N LEU A 936 17.45 -31.17 5.08
CA LEU A 936 17.06 -30.37 3.91
C LEU A 936 18.27 -29.72 3.21
N SER A 937 19.49 -30.02 3.67
CA SER A 937 20.72 -29.48 3.10
C SER A 937 21.04 -30.14 1.77
N ASN A 938 21.58 -29.35 0.82
CA ASN A 938 22.27 -29.94 -0.31
C ASN A 938 23.71 -30.25 0.11
N VAL A 939 23.95 -31.53 0.39
CA VAL A 939 25.18 -32.08 0.95
C VAL A 939 26.40 -31.95 0.01
N GLY A 940 27.59 -32.17 0.57
CA GLY A 940 28.88 -32.10 -0.11
C GLY A 940 29.95 -31.41 0.75
N ASN A 941 31.15 -31.27 0.20
CA ASN A 941 32.26 -30.60 0.88
C ASN A 941 32.49 -29.21 0.29
N PHE A 942 32.13 -28.18 1.04
CA PHE A 942 32.18 -26.81 0.55
C PHE A 942 32.49 -25.79 1.65
N PHE A 943 33.10 -24.69 1.23
CA PHE A 943 33.33 -23.51 2.04
C PHE A 943 32.38 -22.40 1.59
N THR A 944 31.66 -21.79 2.52
CA THR A 944 30.83 -20.61 2.27
C THR A 944 31.49 -19.37 2.87
N SER A 945 31.38 -18.25 2.17
CA SER A 945 31.79 -16.95 2.68
C SER A 945 30.79 -15.90 2.22
N ASP A 946 30.13 -15.25 3.17
CA ASP A 946 29.11 -14.21 2.93
C ASP A 946 29.51 -12.94 3.67
N GLY A 947 29.54 -11.80 2.98
CA GLY A 947 30.00 -10.54 3.57
C GLY A 947 29.26 -9.31 3.05
N VAL A 948 29.01 -8.36 3.95
CA VAL A 948 28.43 -7.05 3.63
C VAL A 948 29.22 -5.97 4.35
N TRP A 949 29.73 -5.00 3.60
CA TRP A 949 30.51 -3.86 4.10
C TRP A 949 29.84 -2.53 3.73
N GLN A 950 29.34 -1.83 4.75
CA GLN A 950 28.86 -0.45 4.66
C GLN A 950 30.05 0.53 4.71
N VAL A 951 30.88 0.55 3.66
CA VAL A 951 32.16 1.28 3.60
C VAL A 951 32.02 2.75 4.03
N SER A 952 30.94 3.41 3.61
CA SER A 952 30.55 4.76 4.04
C SER A 952 29.02 4.92 3.99
N ASP A 953 28.53 6.16 4.11
CA ASP A 953 27.14 6.55 3.83
C ASP A 953 26.78 6.45 2.33
N ALA A 954 27.78 6.52 1.46
CA ALA A 954 27.63 6.54 0.01
C ALA A 954 28.01 5.21 -0.67
N LEU A 955 28.82 4.35 -0.06
CA LEU A 955 29.31 3.11 -0.68
C LEU A 955 29.01 1.90 0.18
N ALA A 956 28.36 0.91 -0.42
CA ALA A 956 28.16 -0.42 0.16
C ALA A 956 28.71 -1.50 -0.79
N LEU A 957 29.38 -2.50 -0.21
CA LEU A 957 29.88 -3.68 -0.90
C LEU A 957 29.23 -4.93 -0.32
N SER A 958 28.97 -5.93 -1.15
CA SER A 958 28.47 -7.24 -0.71
C SER A 958 29.12 -8.35 -1.52
N GLY A 959 29.37 -9.50 -0.93
CA GLY A 959 29.85 -10.66 -1.66
C GLY A 959 29.42 -11.97 -1.02
N SER A 960 29.23 -13.00 -1.83
CA SER A 960 28.92 -14.36 -1.41
C SER A 960 29.69 -15.35 -2.27
N THR A 961 30.24 -16.40 -1.70
CA THR A 961 30.88 -17.48 -2.47
C THR A 961 30.63 -18.82 -1.82
N VAL A 962 30.33 -19.81 -2.66
CA VAL A 962 30.33 -21.23 -2.32
C VAL A 962 31.47 -21.85 -3.10
N PHE A 963 32.51 -22.27 -2.39
CA PHE A 963 33.68 -22.95 -2.95
C PHE A 963 33.55 -24.45 -2.73
N ASP A 964 33.49 -25.21 -3.81
CA ASP A 964 33.45 -26.67 -3.77
C ASP A 964 34.88 -27.20 -3.53
N THR A 965 35.10 -27.78 -2.36
CA THR A 965 36.43 -28.25 -1.96
C THR A 965 36.82 -29.58 -2.59
N ASP A 966 35.85 -30.40 -3.00
CA ASP A 966 36.12 -31.66 -3.71
C ASP A 966 36.64 -31.38 -5.13
N LYS A 967 36.03 -30.40 -5.80
CA LYS A 967 36.41 -29.97 -7.16
C LYS A 967 37.51 -28.89 -7.15
N SER A 968 37.86 -28.34 -5.99
CA SER A 968 38.82 -27.23 -5.85
C SER A 968 38.48 -26.01 -6.73
N GLN A 969 37.19 -25.65 -6.81
CA GLN A 969 36.71 -24.55 -7.64
C GLN A 969 35.54 -23.80 -6.98
N GLN A 970 35.28 -22.55 -7.36
CA GLN A 970 34.01 -21.91 -6.99
C GLN A 970 32.85 -22.67 -7.64
N ALA A 971 31.80 -22.98 -6.86
CA ALA A 971 30.53 -23.46 -7.40
C ALA A 971 29.64 -22.27 -7.80
N ARG A 972 29.56 -21.28 -6.92
CA ARG A 972 28.83 -20.03 -7.12
C ARG A 972 29.56 -18.87 -6.48
N SER A 973 29.55 -17.70 -7.08
CA SER A 973 30.06 -16.47 -6.46
C SER A 973 29.26 -15.25 -6.91
N SER A 974 29.08 -14.29 -6.01
CA SER A 974 28.55 -12.97 -6.33
C SER A 974 29.37 -11.89 -5.63
N LEU A 975 29.52 -10.74 -6.29
CA LEU A 975 30.18 -9.56 -5.74
C LEU A 975 29.44 -8.32 -6.26
N GLY A 976 28.97 -7.47 -5.36
CA GLY A 976 28.18 -6.29 -5.68
C GLY A 976 28.70 -5.03 -5.00
N ALA A 977 28.49 -3.89 -5.65
CA ALA A 977 28.73 -2.58 -5.11
C ALA A 977 27.59 -1.63 -5.48
N ILE A 978 27.15 -0.82 -4.52
CA ILE A 978 26.19 0.27 -4.74
C ILE A 978 26.83 1.57 -4.27
N VAL A 979 26.71 2.60 -5.10
CA VAL A 979 27.17 3.96 -4.80
C VAL A 979 25.99 4.92 -4.85
N GLN A 980 25.72 5.60 -3.75
CA GLN A 980 24.78 6.70 -3.63
C GLN A 980 25.53 8.03 -3.79
N HIS A 981 25.52 8.58 -5.01
CA HIS A 981 26.23 9.84 -5.32
C HIS A 981 25.51 11.06 -4.74
N ALA A 982 24.18 11.04 -4.73
CA ALA A 982 23.28 12.06 -4.18
C ALA A 982 21.91 11.42 -3.89
N PRO A 983 20.98 12.03 -3.10
CA PRO A 983 19.68 11.42 -2.79
C PRO A 983 18.89 10.91 -4.01
N ASP A 984 19.02 11.58 -5.15
CA ASP A 984 18.36 11.18 -6.40
C ASP A 984 19.32 10.62 -7.48
N PHE A 985 20.55 10.24 -7.13
CA PHE A 985 21.52 9.63 -8.05
C PHE A 985 22.25 8.44 -7.41
N SER A 986 22.02 7.25 -7.95
CA SER A 986 22.72 6.03 -7.55
C SER A 986 23.22 5.22 -8.74
N SER A 987 24.29 4.47 -8.51
CA SER A 987 24.85 3.51 -9.45
C SER A 987 25.12 2.18 -8.76
N PHE A 988 25.10 1.09 -9.53
CA PHE A 988 25.47 -0.23 -9.03
C PHE A 988 26.29 -1.00 -10.06
N ILE A 989 27.05 -1.96 -9.56
CA ILE A 989 27.72 -2.99 -10.35
C ILE A 989 27.68 -4.29 -9.56
N GLU A 990 27.46 -5.40 -10.25
CA GLU A 990 27.35 -6.73 -9.66
C GLU A 990 27.94 -7.76 -10.63
N MET A 991 28.80 -8.63 -10.13
CA MET A 991 29.29 -9.81 -10.82
C MET A 991 28.64 -11.04 -10.20
N ARG A 992 28.14 -11.97 -11.02
CA ARG A 992 27.65 -13.29 -10.60
C ARG A 992 28.29 -14.37 -11.46
N ALA A 993 28.84 -15.39 -10.83
CA ALA A 993 29.41 -16.55 -11.49
C ALA A 993 28.74 -17.83 -10.98
N ILE A 994 28.32 -18.70 -11.89
CA ILE A 994 27.81 -20.04 -11.62
C ILE A 994 28.60 -21.01 -12.49
N ASN A 995 29.44 -21.81 -11.84
CA ASN A 995 30.45 -22.58 -12.55
C ASN A 995 29.88 -23.85 -13.19
N SER A 996 28.75 -24.38 -12.69
CA SER A 996 28.05 -25.52 -13.33
C SER A 996 27.48 -25.19 -14.69
N GLU A 997 27.10 -23.92 -14.90
CA GLU A 997 26.53 -23.41 -16.15
C GLU A 997 27.59 -22.77 -17.06
N ASP A 998 28.86 -22.72 -16.63
CA ASP A 998 29.90 -21.90 -17.25
C ASP A 998 29.39 -20.48 -17.57
N ALA A 999 28.75 -19.85 -16.56
CA ALA A 999 28.10 -18.56 -16.71
C ALA A 999 28.71 -17.53 -15.76
N THR A 1000 29.22 -16.42 -16.30
CA THR A 1000 29.67 -15.26 -15.53
C THR A 1000 29.08 -13.99 -16.10
N ASN A 1001 28.26 -13.32 -15.29
CA ASN A 1001 27.45 -12.17 -15.69
C ASN A 1001 27.85 -10.95 -14.87
N LEU A 1002 28.04 -9.82 -15.56
CA LEU A 1002 28.30 -8.51 -14.98
C LEU A 1002 27.07 -7.62 -15.18
N GLY A 1003 26.28 -7.43 -14.14
CA GLY A 1003 25.19 -6.46 -14.09
C GLY A 1003 25.68 -5.09 -13.66
N PHE A 1004 25.16 -4.02 -14.25
CA PHE A 1004 25.51 -2.65 -13.86
C PHE A 1004 24.43 -1.67 -14.30
N GLY A 1005 24.39 -0.49 -13.69
CA GLY A 1005 23.45 0.54 -14.10
C GLY A 1005 23.38 1.74 -13.17
N GLN A 1006 22.53 2.70 -13.54
CA GLN A 1006 22.36 3.96 -12.84
C GLN A 1006 20.90 4.40 -12.82
N ALA A 1007 20.52 5.12 -11.77
CA ALA A 1007 19.25 5.82 -11.68
C ALA A 1007 19.51 7.26 -11.25
N TYR A 1008 19.08 8.23 -12.06
CA TYR A 1008 19.40 9.64 -11.87
C TYR A 1008 18.20 10.54 -12.18
N ARG A 1009 17.77 11.35 -11.20
CA ARG A 1009 16.89 12.50 -11.42
C ARG A 1009 17.72 13.74 -11.71
N PHE A 1010 18.07 13.96 -12.97
CA PHE A 1010 18.93 15.07 -13.36
C PHE A 1010 18.22 16.43 -13.38
N ALA A 1011 16.88 16.44 -13.29
CA ALA A 1011 16.08 17.64 -13.09
C ALA A 1011 14.78 17.27 -12.36
N GLN A 1012 14.11 18.24 -11.73
CA GLN A 1012 12.84 18.02 -11.02
C GLN A 1012 11.76 17.32 -11.87
N LYS A 1013 11.84 17.45 -13.19
CA LYS A 1013 10.87 16.88 -14.15
C LYS A 1013 11.38 15.65 -14.88
N TYR A 1014 12.66 15.32 -14.78
CA TYR A 1014 13.27 14.27 -15.61
C TYR A 1014 13.97 13.23 -14.76
N ARG A 1015 13.66 11.97 -15.06
CA ARG A 1015 14.33 10.81 -14.50
C ARG A 1015 14.92 10.00 -15.64
N PHE A 1016 16.18 9.66 -15.51
CA PHE A 1016 16.89 8.77 -16.39
C PHE A 1016 17.32 7.53 -15.61
N ALA A 1017 17.18 6.36 -16.21
CA ALA A 1017 17.73 5.13 -15.68
C ALA A 1017 18.27 4.29 -16.84
N TRP A 1018 19.31 3.53 -16.55
CA TRP A 1018 19.79 2.53 -17.48
C TRP A 1018 20.42 1.39 -16.69
N ALA A 1019 20.35 0.19 -17.24
CA ALA A 1019 20.98 -0.99 -16.67
C ALA A 1019 21.28 -1.99 -17.77
N GLY A 1020 22.32 -2.80 -17.59
CA GLY A 1020 22.63 -3.88 -18.50
C GLY A 1020 23.35 -5.02 -17.80
N THR A 1021 23.37 -6.15 -18.47
CA THR A 1021 24.06 -7.38 -18.07
C THR A 1021 25.00 -7.76 -19.20
N TYR A 1022 26.27 -7.97 -18.89
CA TYR A 1022 27.29 -8.42 -19.82
C TYR A 1022 27.73 -9.83 -19.46
N GLU A 1023 27.66 -10.76 -20.41
CA GLU A 1023 28.05 -12.15 -20.20
C GLU A 1023 29.49 -12.33 -20.64
N THR A 1024 30.40 -12.49 -19.68
CA THR A 1024 31.84 -12.44 -19.96
C THR A 1024 32.34 -13.64 -20.76
N ASN A 1025 31.66 -14.78 -20.64
CA ASN A 1025 32.03 -16.02 -21.31
C ASN A 1025 31.61 -16.03 -22.79
N VAL A 1026 30.49 -15.39 -23.11
CA VAL A 1026 30.03 -15.16 -24.49
C VAL A 1026 30.75 -13.96 -25.11
N GLY A 1027 31.12 -12.98 -24.29
CA GLY A 1027 31.76 -11.74 -24.73
C GLY A 1027 30.77 -10.71 -25.27
N ASP A 1028 29.50 -10.79 -24.88
CA ASP A 1028 28.41 -9.95 -25.39
C ASP A 1028 27.47 -9.44 -24.28
N PHE A 1029 26.67 -8.42 -24.57
CA PHE A 1029 25.60 -7.99 -23.67
C PHE A 1029 24.48 -9.02 -23.68
N GLY A 1030 24.14 -9.57 -22.52
CA GLY A 1030 22.91 -10.35 -22.35
C GLY A 1030 21.69 -9.44 -22.49
N ASN A 1031 21.68 -8.31 -21.76
CA ASN A 1031 20.71 -7.24 -21.98
C ASN A 1031 21.28 -5.84 -21.73
N ILE A 1032 20.65 -4.81 -22.31
CA ILE A 1032 20.87 -3.41 -21.93
C ILE A 1032 19.61 -2.58 -22.19
N GLY A 1033 19.15 -1.89 -21.16
CA GLY A 1033 17.95 -1.07 -21.16
C GLY A 1033 18.22 0.37 -20.75
N PHE A 1034 17.51 1.29 -21.40
CA PHE A 1034 17.49 2.72 -21.12
C PHE A 1034 16.05 3.18 -20.92
N GLU A 1035 15.82 4.03 -19.93
CA GLU A 1035 14.53 4.62 -19.63
C GLU A 1035 14.69 6.12 -19.34
N LEU A 1036 13.87 6.93 -19.99
CA LEU A 1036 13.72 8.36 -19.76
C LEU A 1036 12.26 8.67 -19.43
N GLN A 1037 12.01 9.19 -18.24
CA GLN A 1037 10.70 9.65 -17.82
C GLN A 1037 10.70 11.17 -17.66
N ARG A 1038 9.64 11.81 -18.15
CA ARG A 1038 9.36 13.24 -17.97
C ARG A 1038 8.00 13.43 -17.29
N SER A 1039 8.02 13.99 -16.09
CA SER A 1039 6.83 14.39 -15.36
C SER A 1039 6.40 15.81 -15.77
N LEU A 1040 5.18 15.93 -16.28
CA LEU A 1040 4.50 17.19 -16.59
C LEU A 1040 3.39 17.44 -15.55
N PRO A 1041 2.92 18.69 -15.39
CA PRO A 1041 1.79 18.99 -14.51
C PRO A 1041 0.47 18.26 -14.87
N THR A 1042 0.34 17.79 -16.12
CA THR A 1042 -0.88 17.17 -16.66
C THR A 1042 -0.70 15.72 -17.08
N ALA A 1043 0.54 15.23 -17.17
CA ALA A 1043 0.84 13.89 -17.67
C ALA A 1043 2.24 13.42 -17.29
N GLU A 1044 2.50 12.13 -17.41
CA GLU A 1044 3.82 11.53 -17.40
C GLU A 1044 4.10 10.93 -18.78
N LEU A 1045 5.28 11.24 -19.31
CA LEU A 1045 5.78 10.70 -20.57
C LEU A 1045 6.96 9.78 -20.26
N GLY A 1046 6.91 8.55 -20.76
CA GLY A 1046 8.02 7.60 -20.68
C GLY A 1046 8.52 7.26 -22.08
N PHE A 1047 9.83 7.13 -22.21
CA PHE A 1047 10.48 6.53 -23.36
C PHE A 1047 11.48 5.49 -22.86
N GLY A 1048 11.53 4.34 -23.52
CA GLY A 1048 12.53 3.33 -23.20
C GLY A 1048 12.94 2.53 -24.42
N ILE A 1049 14.17 2.03 -24.35
CA ILE A 1049 14.78 1.13 -25.34
C ILE A 1049 15.40 0.00 -24.56
N ASN A 1050 15.18 -1.24 -24.98
CA ASN A 1050 15.88 -2.39 -24.42
C ASN A 1050 16.40 -3.27 -25.56
N TYR A 1051 17.61 -3.78 -25.39
CA TYR A 1051 18.19 -4.80 -26.23
C TYR A 1051 18.39 -6.04 -25.36
N ASP A 1052 17.91 -7.19 -25.82
CA ASP A 1052 18.08 -8.49 -25.19
C ASP A 1052 18.66 -9.44 -26.23
N ASN A 1053 19.92 -9.84 -26.03
CA ASN A 1053 20.62 -10.72 -26.96
C ASN A 1053 20.23 -12.19 -26.78
N ILE A 1054 19.67 -12.56 -25.63
CA ILE A 1054 19.21 -13.93 -25.37
C ILE A 1054 18.02 -14.24 -26.27
N SER A 1055 17.08 -13.30 -26.43
CA SER A 1055 15.97 -13.40 -27.38
C SER A 1055 16.27 -12.80 -28.76
N GLY A 1056 17.38 -12.07 -28.93
CA GLY A 1056 17.71 -11.34 -30.15
C GLY A 1056 16.79 -10.13 -30.40
N GLU A 1057 16.19 -9.58 -29.35
CA GLU A 1057 15.15 -8.55 -29.42
C GLU A 1057 15.71 -7.14 -29.18
N THR A 1058 15.22 -6.17 -29.97
CA THR A 1058 15.29 -4.75 -29.60
C THR A 1058 13.88 -4.22 -29.43
N SER A 1059 13.51 -3.88 -28.20
CA SER A 1059 12.21 -3.30 -27.87
C SER A 1059 12.29 -1.80 -27.66
N PHE A 1060 11.24 -1.11 -28.11
CA PHE A 1060 11.04 0.31 -27.90
C PHE A 1060 9.71 0.49 -27.17
N GLY A 1061 9.66 1.42 -26.23
CA GLY A 1061 8.46 1.71 -25.46
C GLY A 1061 8.22 3.21 -25.33
N PHE A 1062 7.00 3.64 -25.66
CA PHE A 1062 6.50 4.97 -25.32
C PHE A 1062 5.33 4.83 -24.36
N LEU A 1063 5.31 5.63 -23.30
CA LEU A 1063 4.23 5.68 -22.31
C LEU A 1063 3.67 7.09 -22.25
N PHE A 1064 2.35 7.21 -22.32
CA PHE A 1064 1.61 8.40 -21.95
C PHE A 1064 0.64 8.06 -20.82
N ARG A 1065 0.73 8.80 -19.72
CA ARG A 1065 -0.18 8.65 -18.57
C ARG A 1065 -0.72 10.00 -18.13
N PRO A 1066 -2.05 10.21 -18.05
CA PRO A 1066 -2.62 11.44 -17.50
C PRO A 1066 -2.26 11.63 -16.02
N ALA A 1067 -2.03 12.88 -15.59
CA ALA A 1067 -1.65 13.18 -14.21
C ALA A 1067 -2.73 12.72 -13.21
N VAL A 1068 -4.01 12.94 -13.50
CA VAL A 1068 -5.12 12.54 -12.59
C VAL A 1068 -5.16 11.03 -12.36
N ALA A 1069 -4.67 10.21 -13.30
CA ALA A 1069 -4.55 8.75 -13.15
C ALA A 1069 -3.36 8.29 -12.28
N GLN A 1070 -2.56 9.21 -11.69
CA GLN A 1070 -1.41 8.89 -10.84
C GLN A 1070 -1.83 8.42 -9.44
N GLY A 1071 -2.02 7.12 -9.29
CA GLY A 1071 -2.16 6.42 -7.99
C GLY A 1071 -0.99 5.49 -7.66
N GLY A 1072 0.02 5.40 -8.54
CA GLY A 1072 1.20 4.55 -8.33
C GLY A 1072 2.30 4.83 -9.35
N THR A 1073 3.55 4.53 -8.97
CA THR A 1073 4.72 4.62 -9.86
C THR A 1073 4.56 3.65 -11.03
N ALA A 1074 4.31 4.16 -12.25
CA ALA A 1074 4.53 3.32 -13.43
C ALA A 1074 5.98 3.33 -13.84
N ARG A 1075 6.40 2.17 -14.33
CA ARG A 1075 7.54 2.04 -15.21
C ARG A 1075 7.04 1.45 -16.51
N LEU A 1076 7.80 1.62 -17.59
CA LEU A 1076 7.58 0.87 -18.83
C LEU A 1076 7.76 -0.63 -18.53
N ARG A 1077 6.66 -1.32 -18.18
CA ARG A 1077 6.65 -2.77 -17.96
C ARG A 1077 6.81 -3.47 -19.32
N GLY A 1078 7.76 -4.39 -19.43
CA GLY A 1078 8.02 -5.16 -20.66
C GLY A 1078 9.38 -4.90 -21.31
N LEU A 1079 10.15 -3.89 -20.87
CA LEU A 1079 11.48 -3.57 -21.41
C LEU A 1079 12.64 -4.24 -20.64
N GLY A 1080 12.47 -5.48 -20.16
CA GLY A 1080 13.53 -6.23 -19.45
C GLY A 1080 13.97 -5.63 -18.10
N SER A 1081 13.27 -4.63 -17.55
CA SER A 1081 13.61 -4.08 -16.24
C SER A 1081 13.25 -5.07 -15.14
N SER A 1082 14.26 -5.68 -14.51
CA SER A 1082 14.06 -6.49 -13.31
C SER A 1082 13.31 -5.69 -12.24
N ASP A 1083 12.28 -6.32 -11.68
CA ASP A 1083 11.39 -5.74 -10.68
C ASP A 1083 12.16 -5.56 -9.35
N ARG A 1084 12.89 -4.44 -9.19
CA ARG A 1084 13.67 -4.13 -7.97
C ARG A 1084 12.86 -4.17 -6.66
N ARG A 1085 11.53 -4.24 -6.71
CA ARG A 1085 10.67 -4.33 -5.52
C ARG A 1085 10.36 -5.75 -5.06
N GLN A 1086 10.70 -6.79 -5.83
CA GLN A 1086 10.49 -8.18 -5.40
C GLN A 1086 11.70 -8.83 -4.70
N SER A 1087 12.87 -8.18 -4.71
CA SER A 1087 14.08 -8.69 -4.05
C SER A 1087 14.39 -8.03 -2.70
N ALA A 1088 13.43 -7.31 -2.11
CA ALA A 1088 13.55 -6.69 -0.78
C ALA A 1088 12.95 -7.56 0.35
N GLY A 1089 12.94 -8.87 0.17
CA GLY A 1089 12.95 -9.83 1.26
C GLY A 1089 14.37 -10.37 1.42
N TRP A 1090 15.22 -9.60 2.10
CA TRP A 1090 16.42 -10.13 2.73
C TRP A 1090 16.13 -10.28 4.22
#